data_AF-A0A223V8V5-F1
#
_entry.id   AF-A0A223V8V5-F1
#
_cell.length_a   1.000
_cell.length_b   1.000
_cell.length_c   1.000
_cell.angle_alpha   90.00
_cell.angle_beta   90.00
_cell.angle_gamma   90.00
#
_symmetry.space_group_name_H-M   'P 1'
#
loop_
_entity.id
_entity.type
_entity.pdbx_description
1 polymer ?
#
loop_
_entity_poly.entity_id
_entity_poly.type
_entity_poly.pdbx_seq_one_letter_code
_entity_poly.pdbx_strand_id
1 'polypeptide(L)'
;MHVKNLCNKLFVSKSKHWTILFAFLFGFLTVNAHFGIGFKLDNQNSDGGTLEGNYNDCNEYQFLELFTTDFYISELNQNNIYEEFVQDISSKWNLPQGSVIVSVSFGNQNVYGNFFSVDQNNSLVFSFSGTVPVYVIAEHSRYLQAHKRDGIEALDNVDYMLSTDDLPNTVQSVTNVNEYYVENISSNSFFLPEAARWYSDKNVSSIRFFTTSANLENWVHLYLKPDVCATIDTDGDGVPDSVDLDDDNDGILDTVEDPNLDSDDDPLTNPLDTDGDGYPNHLDIDSDNDGIPDNVEAQTTSGYVAPNDDDEATYLSNDGVNSAYPGGLTPVNTDGVDEVDYLDDDTDNDLVPDNNEGNDFNFDGIPDQTFTGIDTDGDGLDDGYEGSDVNDGFDVNDEIDDPANDLPDTDGTEDVNYRDLDDDGDGIDTPDEDSDGNGDPTNDDTDNDGTPDYLDPDSPGTDTDGDGVPDSVDLDDDNDGILDTVEDPNLDIDDDPLTNPLDSDGDGYPNHLDIDSDNDGIPDNVEAQTTDGYIAPNDDDEATYLSNEGVNSAYPGGLIPVNTDGTDELDYLDNDSDNDLVPDNNEGNDFNFDGIPDQTFTGIDTDGDGLDDGYEGSDVNDGFDVNDEIDDPANDLPDTDGTEDVNYRDLDDDGDGINTPDEDPDGDDDPTNDDTDGDGTPDYLDPTIDLINVVDDEAAIPEDTTTEIDVLENDLNIPSDGELTVTQPTNGIVEINDGGTPDDITDDILVYTPDSGFNGTDSFEYTVCDTEGNCDTATVTITVGTPPVLDVVDDEVTTPEDTTIEIDVLANDTGIPTDGELTVTDLANGIVEINDGGTQDDITDDIVVYTPNAGFNGTDTFEYTVCDTEGNCDTATVTINVGTPQMLDVVDDEVTTPHNTSIDIDVLANDTGIPVDGEFTVTDPANGIVEINNGGTPDDITDDIVVYTPNENFNGTDSLEYTVCDSEGNCDTATVSILVEESIAQKVEVNQLITPNADGRNDFLFIRGTENIRQSTLKIFNRWGVAVYEGENYNNQNNVFDGRSRGRSTLSVEDYLPSGVYFYIFNYTTLDGENFVDSEYIYISR
;
A
#
# COMPACT_ATOMS: atom_id res chain seq x y z
N MET A 1 1.65 39.12 37.37
CA MET A 1 2.18 39.13 38.77
C MET A 1 1.19 38.46 39.74
N HIS A 2 1.32 37.13 39.94
CA HIS A 2 0.73 36.33 41.04
C HIS A 2 -0.82 36.27 41.14
N VAL A 3 -1.49 35.12 41.35
CA VAL A 3 -1.05 33.80 41.88
C VAL A 3 -1.74 32.62 41.14
N LYS A 4 -0.92 31.59 40.86
CA LYS A 4 -1.18 30.15 40.65
C LYS A 4 -2.55 29.51 41.04
N ASN A 5 -2.93 28.52 40.21
CA ASN A 5 -3.37 27.13 40.52
C ASN A 5 -4.86 26.68 40.59
N LEU A 6 -5.09 25.62 39.79
CA LEU A 6 -5.77 24.32 40.03
C LEU A 6 -7.27 24.10 39.70
N CYS A 7 -7.44 23.28 38.64
CA CYS A 7 -8.21 22.03 38.52
C CYS A 7 -9.76 21.97 38.55
N ASN A 8 -10.30 21.65 37.36
CA ASN A 8 -10.79 20.30 36.98
C ASN A 8 -11.97 19.65 37.76
N LYS A 9 -13.16 19.56 37.13
CA LYS A 9 -13.73 18.32 36.53
C LYS A 9 -15.20 18.45 36.08
N LEU A 10 -15.46 17.92 34.87
CA LEU A 10 -16.67 17.33 34.29
C LEU A 10 -18.10 17.88 34.59
N PHE A 11 -18.70 18.45 33.53
CA PHE A 11 -19.90 17.95 32.83
C PHE A 11 -21.32 17.80 33.48
N VAL A 12 -22.32 17.74 32.57
CA VAL A 12 -23.74 17.31 32.70
C VAL A 12 -24.82 18.32 33.20
N SER A 13 -25.89 18.43 32.39
CA SER A 13 -27.28 18.84 32.69
C SER A 13 -27.69 20.33 32.83
N LYS A 14 -28.07 20.90 31.67
CA LYS A 14 -29.41 21.49 31.36
C LYS A 14 -30.08 22.50 32.32
N SER A 15 -30.45 23.64 31.72
CA SER A 15 -31.68 24.44 31.93
C SER A 15 -31.81 25.40 33.14
N LYS A 16 -32.04 26.69 32.81
CA LYS A 16 -33.07 27.56 33.43
C LYS A 16 -33.82 28.29 32.30
N HIS A 17 -35.10 28.01 32.00
CA HIS A 17 -36.33 28.41 32.73
C HIS A 17 -36.62 29.94 32.72
N TRP A 18 -37.85 30.47 32.52
CA TRP A 18 -39.09 29.99 31.87
C TRP A 18 -40.15 31.14 31.89
N THR A 19 -41.14 31.17 30.96
CA THR A 19 -42.38 32.03 30.97
C THR A 19 -42.20 33.58 30.89
N ILE A 20 -43.13 34.44 30.41
CA ILE A 20 -44.60 34.41 30.12
C ILE A 20 -44.98 35.59 29.16
N LEU A 21 -46.10 35.74 28.42
CA LEU A 21 -47.04 34.88 27.65
C LEU A 21 -48.21 35.72 27.01
N PHE A 22 -48.56 35.53 25.71
CA PHE A 22 -49.77 36.04 24.96
C PHE A 22 -49.89 37.57 24.66
N ALA A 23 -50.47 38.11 23.55
CA ALA A 23 -51.76 37.84 22.86
C ALA A 23 -52.04 38.77 21.62
N PHE A 24 -52.69 38.24 20.55
CA PHE A 24 -53.67 38.87 19.59
C PHE A 24 -53.40 40.28 18.94
N LEU A 25 -53.72 40.60 17.67
CA LEU A 25 -55.01 40.43 16.95
C LEU A 25 -54.95 40.79 15.41
N PHE A 26 -55.89 40.25 14.61
CA PHE A 26 -56.26 40.55 13.20
C PHE A 26 -56.08 41.99 12.65
N GLY A 27 -55.70 42.12 11.35
CA GLY A 27 -55.50 43.39 10.61
C GLY A 27 -56.39 43.70 9.38
N PHE A 28 -56.41 42.83 8.34
CA PHE A 28 -57.29 42.87 7.13
C PHE A 28 -57.09 43.98 6.04
N LEU A 29 -57.17 43.55 4.75
CA LEU A 29 -57.38 44.35 3.51
C LEU A 29 -56.17 45.21 3.04
N THR A 30 -55.87 45.37 1.75
CA THR A 30 -56.62 45.10 0.50
C THR A 30 -55.82 44.38 -0.60
N VAL A 31 -56.48 43.46 -1.31
CA VAL A 31 -56.05 42.96 -2.62
C VAL A 31 -56.29 44.01 -3.71
N ASN A 32 -55.35 44.16 -4.64
CA ASN A 32 -55.61 44.58 -6.02
C ASN A 32 -54.83 43.65 -6.94
N ALA A 33 -55.53 42.78 -7.67
CA ALA A 33 -54.89 41.93 -8.66
C ALA A 33 -54.69 42.69 -9.99
N HIS A 34 -53.57 42.44 -10.65
CA HIS A 34 -53.53 42.40 -12.11
C HIS A 34 -53.11 41.00 -12.54
N PHE A 35 -53.75 40.49 -13.59
CA PHE A 35 -53.41 39.21 -14.20
C PHE A 35 -52.23 39.45 -15.15
N GLY A 36 -51.02 39.18 -14.70
CA GLY A 36 -49.91 38.77 -15.57
C GLY A 36 -49.92 37.25 -15.63
N ILE A 37 -49.86 36.67 -16.82
CA ILE A 37 -49.67 35.22 -17.00
C ILE A 37 -48.29 35.04 -17.61
N GLY A 38 -47.26 35.10 -16.77
CA GLY A 38 -45.97 34.50 -17.10
C GLY A 38 -46.07 33.00 -16.82
N PHE A 39 -45.56 32.18 -17.73
CA PHE A 39 -45.30 30.77 -17.42
C PHE A 39 -43.93 30.65 -16.75
N LYS A 40 -43.83 29.74 -15.79
CA LYS A 40 -42.55 29.35 -15.19
C LYS A 40 -41.79 28.52 -16.22
N LEU A 41 -40.60 28.96 -16.61
CA LEU A 41 -39.49 28.04 -16.78
C LEU A 41 -38.82 27.96 -15.41
N ASP A 42 -38.42 26.75 -15.01
CA ASP A 42 -37.84 26.52 -13.70
C ASP A 42 -36.34 26.86 -13.74
N ASN A 43 -35.89 27.69 -12.81
CA ASN A 43 -34.81 27.26 -11.94
C ASN A 43 -35.23 27.47 -10.46
N GLN A 44 -34.48 26.95 -9.51
CA GLN A 44 -34.73 27.12 -8.07
C GLN A 44 -33.51 27.72 -7.39
N ASN A 45 -33.65 28.95 -6.89
CA ASN A 45 -33.41 29.22 -5.48
C ASN A 45 -34.16 30.46 -5.01
N SER A 46 -34.29 30.61 -3.70
CA SER A 46 -34.84 31.81 -3.05
C SER A 46 -34.62 31.79 -1.55
N ASP A 47 -33.68 32.59 -1.05
CA ASP A 47 -33.84 33.17 0.28
C ASP A 47 -33.29 34.61 0.34
N GLY A 48 -33.57 35.30 1.44
CA GLY A 48 -33.37 36.76 1.55
C GLY A 48 -32.20 37.18 2.43
N GLY A 49 -30.97 37.03 1.92
CA GLY A 49 -29.76 37.65 2.49
C GLY A 49 -29.65 39.17 2.21
N THR A 50 -28.63 39.80 2.77
CA THR A 50 -28.17 41.14 2.37
C THR A 50 -26.90 40.99 1.56
N LEU A 51 -26.99 41.27 0.26
CA LEU A 51 -25.85 41.27 -0.66
C LEU A 51 -24.94 42.49 -0.40
N GLU A 52 -23.96 42.34 0.48
CA GLU A 52 -22.55 42.38 0.04
C GLU A 52 -22.27 40.99 -0.58
N GLY A 53 -21.50 40.85 -1.65
CA GLY A 53 -21.60 39.61 -2.43
C GLY A 53 -20.49 39.29 -3.43
N ASN A 54 -20.37 37.98 -3.63
CA ASN A 54 -19.55 37.27 -4.60
C ASN A 54 -19.69 37.88 -6.00
N TYR A 55 -18.60 37.84 -6.77
CA TYR A 55 -18.51 38.51 -8.07
C TYR A 55 -18.76 37.54 -9.25
N ASN A 56 -18.63 36.23 -9.03
CA ASN A 56 -18.18 35.29 -10.07
C ASN A 56 -19.34 34.55 -10.83
N ASP A 57 -20.61 34.52 -10.34
CA ASP A 57 -21.75 34.01 -11.17
C ASP A 57 -22.16 35.02 -12.26
N CYS A 58 -21.48 34.93 -13.40
CA CYS A 58 -21.78 35.68 -14.62
C CYS A 58 -23.20 35.46 -15.19
N ASN A 59 -23.90 34.38 -14.81
CA ASN A 59 -25.01 33.84 -15.59
C ASN A 59 -26.41 34.27 -15.15
N GLU A 60 -26.59 34.80 -13.95
CA GLU A 60 -27.87 35.29 -13.34
C GLU A 60 -28.74 36.21 -14.25
N TYR A 61 -28.14 36.95 -15.20
CA TYR A 61 -28.81 38.05 -15.90
C TYR A 61 -29.97 37.66 -16.83
N GLN A 62 -31.20 38.06 -16.48
CA GLN A 62 -32.42 37.72 -17.23
C GLN A 62 -32.71 38.60 -18.46
N PHE A 63 -33.40 38.01 -19.44
CA PHE A 63 -33.89 38.70 -20.65
C PHE A 63 -34.96 39.77 -20.35
N LEU A 64 -34.65 41.06 -20.52
CA LEU A 64 -35.58 42.18 -20.27
C LEU A 64 -36.03 42.91 -21.55
N GLU A 65 -37.32 43.27 -21.62
CA GLU A 65 -37.95 43.90 -22.78
C GLU A 65 -37.57 45.38 -22.94
N LEU A 66 -37.41 45.85 -24.19
CA LEU A 66 -37.25 47.26 -24.55
C LEU A 66 -38.60 47.90 -24.93
N PHE A 67 -38.97 48.95 -24.20
CA PHE A 67 -40.18 49.74 -24.47
C PHE A 67 -39.85 51.09 -25.10
N THR A 68 -40.80 51.68 -25.83
CA THR A 68 -40.62 53.04 -26.40
C THR A 68 -40.46 54.10 -25.30
N THR A 69 -40.92 53.80 -24.09
CA THR A 69 -40.76 54.66 -22.90
C THR A 69 -39.32 54.78 -22.43
N ASP A 70 -38.49 53.78 -22.70
CA ASP A 70 -37.09 53.73 -22.24
C ASP A 70 -36.29 54.82 -22.98
N PHE A 71 -36.54 54.94 -24.28
CA PHE A 71 -36.07 56.03 -25.16
C PHE A 71 -36.88 57.34 -25.02
N TYR A 72 -37.71 57.47 -23.97
CA TYR A 72 -38.64 58.60 -23.69
C TYR A 72 -39.69 58.92 -24.78
N ILE A 73 -39.90 58.03 -25.77
CA ILE A 73 -40.82 58.22 -26.89
C ILE A 73 -42.28 58.01 -26.42
N SER A 74 -42.97 59.12 -26.17
CA SER A 74 -44.22 59.12 -25.38
C SER A 74 -45.50 59.58 -26.10
N GLU A 75 -45.42 60.29 -27.24
CA GLU A 75 -46.52 60.49 -28.22
C GLU A 75 -45.98 61.29 -29.44
N LEU A 76 -45.85 60.68 -30.62
CA LEU A 76 -45.22 61.35 -31.77
C LEU A 76 -46.14 62.35 -32.50
N ASN A 77 -45.67 63.59 -32.61
CA ASN A 77 -46.23 64.56 -33.56
C ASN A 77 -45.91 64.11 -35.00
N GLN A 78 -46.94 64.04 -35.86
CA GLN A 78 -46.91 63.40 -37.18
C GLN A 78 -46.07 64.11 -38.29
N ASN A 79 -44.88 64.67 -37.99
CA ASN A 79 -44.09 65.46 -38.95
C ASN A 79 -42.55 65.36 -38.83
N ASN A 80 -41.96 64.63 -37.88
CA ASN A 80 -40.49 64.44 -37.85
C ASN A 80 -40.02 63.39 -38.87
N ILE A 81 -38.73 63.33 -39.16
CA ILE A 81 -38.18 62.60 -40.32
C ILE A 81 -36.86 61.95 -39.91
N TYR A 82 -36.80 60.61 -39.87
CA TYR A 82 -35.61 59.80 -39.56
C TYR A 82 -34.74 60.41 -38.43
N GLU A 83 -35.27 60.34 -37.22
CA GLU A 83 -34.50 60.61 -36.00
C GLU A 83 -34.06 59.28 -35.40
N GLU A 84 -32.82 59.24 -34.96
CA GLU A 84 -32.18 58.13 -34.25
C GLU A 84 -32.21 58.45 -32.76
N PHE A 85 -32.56 57.47 -31.94
CA PHE A 85 -32.70 57.62 -30.49
C PHE A 85 -31.68 56.70 -29.83
N VAL A 86 -30.63 57.28 -29.25
CA VAL A 86 -29.61 56.57 -28.48
C VAL A 86 -29.92 56.71 -26.99
N GLN A 87 -29.93 55.61 -26.26
CA GLN A 87 -30.21 55.57 -24.83
C GLN A 87 -29.37 54.50 -24.13
N ASP A 88 -28.69 54.91 -23.07
CA ASP A 88 -28.07 54.04 -22.07
C ASP A 88 -29.17 53.40 -21.20
N ILE A 89 -29.16 52.08 -21.12
CA ILE A 89 -30.17 51.26 -20.42
C ILE A 89 -29.56 50.34 -19.37
N SER A 90 -28.26 50.47 -19.08
CA SER A 90 -27.46 49.60 -18.19
C SER A 90 -28.16 49.32 -16.85
N SER A 91 -28.77 50.35 -16.26
CA SER A 91 -29.58 50.30 -15.04
C SER A 91 -30.88 49.46 -15.09
N LYS A 92 -31.18 48.75 -16.19
CA LYS A 92 -32.15 47.65 -16.21
C LYS A 92 -31.62 46.40 -15.47
N TRP A 93 -30.31 46.22 -15.43
CA TRP A 93 -29.59 45.09 -14.83
C TRP A 93 -28.61 45.55 -13.75
N ASN A 94 -28.85 46.71 -13.11
CA ASN A 94 -27.95 47.38 -12.15
C ASN A 94 -26.54 47.79 -12.65
N LEU A 95 -26.09 47.29 -13.81
CA LEU A 95 -24.77 47.53 -14.40
C LEU A 95 -24.32 49.02 -14.44
N PRO A 96 -22.99 49.28 -14.39
CA PRO A 96 -22.38 50.61 -14.46
C PRO A 96 -22.87 51.52 -15.61
N GLN A 97 -22.66 52.82 -15.46
CA GLN A 97 -23.15 53.78 -16.46
C GLN A 97 -22.30 53.74 -17.75
N GLY A 98 -22.79 53.00 -18.75
CA GLY A 98 -22.19 52.91 -20.07
C GLY A 98 -22.15 51.48 -20.62
N SER A 99 -22.39 50.48 -19.76
CA SER A 99 -22.32 49.06 -20.09
C SER A 99 -23.21 48.68 -21.26
N VAL A 100 -24.48 49.10 -21.28
CA VAL A 100 -25.43 48.76 -22.36
C VAL A 100 -26.12 50.02 -22.93
N ILE A 101 -25.74 50.40 -24.15
CA ILE A 101 -26.24 51.57 -24.89
C ILE A 101 -26.92 51.10 -26.19
N VAL A 102 -28.22 51.39 -26.34
CA VAL A 102 -29.00 51.01 -27.52
C VAL A 102 -29.28 52.24 -28.38
N SER A 103 -29.03 52.13 -29.69
CA SER A 103 -29.56 53.03 -30.71
C SER A 103 -30.78 52.39 -31.38
N VAL A 104 -31.85 53.18 -31.58
CA VAL A 104 -33.02 52.77 -32.37
C VAL A 104 -33.38 53.82 -33.42
N SER A 105 -33.62 53.37 -34.66
CA SER A 105 -33.96 54.23 -35.79
C SER A 105 -35.13 53.69 -36.62
N PHE A 106 -36.05 54.58 -37.02
CA PHE A 106 -37.30 54.18 -37.68
C PHE A 106 -37.94 55.27 -38.57
N GLY A 107 -38.90 54.83 -39.39
CA GLY A 107 -39.66 55.67 -40.30
C GLY A 107 -40.92 56.33 -39.69
N ASN A 108 -41.70 57.02 -40.53
CA ASN A 108 -42.92 57.69 -40.05
C ASN A 108 -44.04 56.69 -39.76
N GLN A 109 -44.55 56.69 -38.51
CA GLN A 109 -45.65 55.88 -37.94
C GLN A 109 -45.26 54.58 -37.21
N ASN A 110 -43.98 54.32 -36.94
CA ASN A 110 -43.46 53.07 -36.33
C ASN A 110 -43.58 52.97 -34.78
N VAL A 111 -44.58 53.60 -34.16
CA VAL A 111 -44.80 53.60 -32.69
C VAL A 111 -46.29 53.48 -32.38
N TYR A 112 -46.68 52.54 -31.52
CA TYR A 112 -48.07 52.32 -31.13
C TYR A 112 -48.22 52.00 -29.63
N GLY A 113 -48.58 53.02 -28.84
CA GLY A 113 -48.61 52.91 -27.37
C GLY A 113 -47.18 52.92 -26.82
N ASN A 114 -46.84 51.92 -26.01
CA ASN A 114 -45.49 51.72 -25.45
C ASN A 114 -44.60 50.82 -26.32
N PHE A 115 -45.11 50.34 -27.47
CA PHE A 115 -44.45 49.34 -28.31
C PHE A 115 -44.04 49.92 -29.67
N PHE A 116 -42.97 49.38 -30.22
CA PHE A 116 -42.54 49.67 -31.59
C PHE A 116 -43.43 48.93 -32.60
N SER A 117 -43.47 49.44 -33.84
CA SER A 117 -44.20 48.81 -34.94
C SER A 117 -43.50 49.02 -36.28
N VAL A 118 -43.80 48.17 -37.26
CA VAL A 118 -43.26 48.24 -38.63
C VAL A 118 -44.39 48.20 -39.67
N ASP A 119 -44.14 48.74 -40.87
CA ASP A 119 -45.04 48.61 -42.03
C ASP A 119 -44.27 48.35 -43.32
N GLN A 120 -44.96 47.87 -44.37
CA GLN A 120 -44.39 47.55 -45.70
C GLN A 120 -43.57 48.67 -46.42
N ASN A 121 -43.47 49.88 -45.84
CA ASN A 121 -42.66 51.00 -46.33
C ASN A 121 -41.62 51.51 -45.31
N ASN A 122 -41.67 51.07 -44.05
CA ASN A 122 -40.86 51.59 -42.93
C ASN A 122 -40.38 50.45 -42.02
N SER A 123 -39.11 50.07 -42.14
CA SER A 123 -38.42 49.18 -41.20
C SER A 123 -38.06 49.88 -39.89
N LEU A 124 -37.67 49.09 -38.90
CA LEU A 124 -37.14 49.50 -37.61
C LEU A 124 -35.75 48.84 -37.45
N VAL A 125 -34.74 49.59 -37.04
CA VAL A 125 -33.38 49.07 -36.78
C VAL A 125 -33.01 49.39 -35.35
N PHE A 126 -32.50 48.38 -34.63
CA PHE A 126 -31.79 48.54 -33.37
C PHE A 126 -30.31 48.28 -33.59
N SER A 127 -29.45 48.89 -32.79
CA SER A 127 -28.02 48.60 -32.75
C SER A 127 -27.51 48.80 -31.33
N PHE A 128 -26.54 47.99 -30.95
CA PHE A 128 -26.08 47.83 -29.57
C PHE A 128 -24.59 48.22 -29.49
N SER A 129 -24.21 48.81 -28.37
CA SER A 129 -22.87 49.34 -28.09
C SER A 129 -22.75 49.60 -26.59
N GLY A 130 -21.54 49.75 -26.07
CA GLY A 130 -21.28 49.88 -24.64
C GLY A 130 -19.92 49.23 -24.33
N THR A 131 -19.68 48.89 -23.07
CA THR A 131 -18.60 47.95 -22.72
C THR A 131 -19.11 46.50 -22.72
N VAL A 132 -20.31 46.26 -22.21
CA VAL A 132 -20.89 44.92 -22.06
C VAL A 132 -21.71 44.52 -23.30
N PRO A 133 -21.39 43.39 -23.96
CA PRO A 133 -22.15 42.89 -25.11
C PRO A 133 -23.54 42.31 -24.73
N VAL A 134 -24.35 41.91 -25.73
CA VAL A 134 -25.76 41.48 -25.51
C VAL A 134 -26.26 40.38 -26.46
N TYR A 135 -27.01 39.42 -25.90
CA TYR A 135 -27.88 38.50 -26.63
C TYR A 135 -29.27 39.09 -26.88
N VAL A 136 -30.01 38.58 -27.89
CA VAL A 136 -31.27 39.15 -28.37
C VAL A 136 -32.37 38.11 -28.60
N ILE A 137 -33.58 38.39 -28.08
CA ILE A 137 -34.84 37.80 -28.55
C ILE A 137 -35.67 38.85 -29.31
N ALA A 138 -36.04 38.54 -30.55
CA ALA A 138 -36.88 39.38 -31.41
C ALA A 138 -38.26 38.73 -31.64
N GLU A 139 -39.34 39.39 -31.21
CA GLU A 139 -40.73 38.94 -31.44
C GLU A 139 -41.44 39.80 -32.50
N HIS A 140 -42.14 39.17 -33.45
CA HIS A 140 -42.98 39.86 -34.43
C HIS A 140 -44.47 39.45 -34.36
N SER A 141 -45.34 40.46 -34.44
CA SER A 141 -46.81 40.42 -34.37
C SER A 141 -47.49 39.12 -34.84
N ARG A 142 -48.45 38.65 -34.04
CA ARG A 142 -49.25 37.45 -34.34
C ARG A 142 -50.15 37.56 -35.58
N TYR A 143 -50.35 38.73 -36.20
CA TYR A 143 -51.31 38.93 -37.30
C TYR A 143 -50.68 38.97 -38.69
N LEU A 144 -50.57 37.82 -39.34
CA LEU A 144 -49.92 37.68 -40.65
C LEU A 144 -50.94 37.74 -41.82
N GLN A 145 -50.82 38.76 -42.67
CA GLN A 145 -51.72 38.97 -43.82
C GLN A 145 -51.55 37.91 -44.93
N ALA A 146 -52.61 37.70 -45.72
CA ALA A 146 -52.59 36.76 -46.86
C ALA A 146 -51.48 37.10 -47.89
N HIS A 147 -50.62 36.13 -48.21
CA HIS A 147 -49.45 36.29 -49.10
C HIS A 147 -48.50 37.41 -48.65
N LYS A 148 -48.26 37.50 -47.33
CA LYS A 148 -47.34 38.46 -46.68
C LYS A 148 -46.38 37.74 -45.72
N ARG A 149 -45.32 38.48 -45.40
CA ARG A 149 -44.14 38.11 -44.62
C ARG A 149 -43.92 39.11 -43.49
N ASP A 150 -43.53 38.60 -42.33
CA ASP A 150 -43.16 39.32 -41.11
C ASP A 150 -41.86 38.66 -40.57
N GLY A 151 -40.84 39.43 -40.19
CA GLY A 151 -39.53 38.87 -39.81
C GLY A 151 -38.43 39.89 -39.47
N ILE A 152 -37.19 39.39 -39.41
CA ILE A 152 -35.97 40.14 -39.07
C ILE A 152 -34.86 39.97 -40.12
N GLU A 153 -33.95 40.94 -40.17
CA GLU A 153 -32.75 40.98 -41.00
C GLU A 153 -31.52 41.29 -40.11
N ALA A 154 -30.55 40.37 -40.05
CA ALA A 154 -29.32 40.51 -39.27
C ALA A 154 -28.30 41.38 -40.05
N LEU A 155 -27.86 42.50 -39.48
CA LEU A 155 -27.00 43.46 -40.17
C LEU A 155 -25.50 43.32 -39.82
N ASP A 156 -25.23 42.57 -38.76
CA ASP A 156 -23.93 42.14 -38.22
C ASP A 156 -23.50 40.74 -38.70
N ASN A 157 -24.43 39.98 -39.28
CA ASN A 157 -24.31 38.58 -39.71
C ASN A 157 -24.38 37.54 -38.57
N VAL A 158 -24.95 37.89 -37.41
CA VAL A 158 -25.33 36.89 -36.39
C VAL A 158 -26.46 36.01 -36.94
N ASP A 159 -26.40 34.70 -36.64
CA ASP A 159 -27.44 33.73 -37.01
C ASP A 159 -28.62 33.77 -36.03
N TYR A 160 -29.81 33.32 -36.47
CA TYR A 160 -31.03 33.41 -35.66
C TYR A 160 -31.92 32.16 -35.76
N MET A 161 -32.22 31.56 -34.61
CA MET A 161 -33.09 30.38 -34.49
C MET A 161 -34.54 30.77 -34.22
N LEU A 162 -35.51 30.15 -34.91
CA LEU A 162 -36.94 30.38 -34.68
C LEU A 162 -37.42 29.58 -33.46
N SER A 163 -37.67 30.25 -32.34
CA SER A 163 -38.21 29.72 -31.08
C SER A 163 -39.75 29.62 -31.09
N THR A 164 -40.35 29.05 -32.16
CA THR A 164 -41.82 29.01 -32.31
C THR A 164 -42.29 27.69 -32.92
N ASP A 165 -42.62 26.72 -32.07
CA ASP A 165 -42.80 25.31 -32.46
C ASP A 165 -44.05 25.02 -33.31
N ASP A 166 -45.21 25.60 -32.99
CA ASP A 166 -46.50 25.32 -33.67
C ASP A 166 -46.85 26.39 -34.72
N LEU A 167 -46.09 26.42 -35.82
CA LEU A 167 -46.48 27.17 -37.01
C LEU A 167 -47.61 26.44 -37.77
N PRO A 168 -48.79 27.08 -37.98
CA PRO A 168 -49.89 26.46 -38.71
C PRO A 168 -49.51 26.14 -40.16
N ASN A 169 -49.97 24.99 -40.70
CA ASN A 169 -49.79 24.51 -42.09
C ASN A 169 -50.11 25.49 -43.26
N THR A 170 -50.56 26.71 -42.97
CA THR A 170 -50.79 27.82 -43.92
C THR A 170 -49.73 28.92 -43.85
N VAL A 171 -48.74 28.77 -42.97
CA VAL A 171 -47.61 29.65 -42.73
C VAL A 171 -46.34 28.81 -42.82
N GLN A 172 -45.26 29.38 -43.35
CA GLN A 172 -43.97 28.72 -43.48
C GLN A 172 -42.86 29.62 -42.93
N SER A 173 -41.96 29.08 -42.11
CA SER A 173 -40.68 29.73 -41.79
C SER A 173 -39.72 29.63 -42.98
N VAL A 174 -38.99 30.71 -43.26
CA VAL A 174 -37.95 30.76 -44.29
C VAL A 174 -36.78 31.57 -43.79
N THR A 175 -35.59 30.95 -43.81
CA THR A 175 -34.30 31.64 -43.74
C THR A 175 -33.75 31.83 -45.15
N ASN A 176 -33.34 33.04 -45.49
CA ASN A 176 -32.42 33.33 -46.59
C ASN A 176 -31.19 34.04 -45.99
N VAL A 177 -30.17 34.34 -46.80
CA VAL A 177 -28.97 35.08 -46.37
C VAL A 177 -29.36 36.33 -45.57
N ASN A 178 -29.09 36.29 -44.26
CA ASN A 178 -29.41 37.28 -43.23
C ASN A 178 -30.91 37.63 -43.05
N GLU A 179 -31.87 37.03 -43.76
CA GLU A 179 -33.33 37.28 -43.64
C GLU A 179 -34.05 36.08 -43.00
N TYR A 180 -34.62 36.25 -41.81
CA TYR A 180 -35.39 35.23 -41.09
C TYR A 180 -36.86 35.68 -40.98
N TYR A 181 -37.79 34.99 -41.64
CA TYR A 181 -39.20 35.43 -41.68
C TYR A 181 -40.23 34.29 -41.74
N VAL A 182 -41.46 34.60 -41.32
CA VAL A 182 -42.64 33.74 -41.52
C VAL A 182 -43.52 34.27 -42.65
N GLU A 183 -43.95 33.39 -43.58
CA GLU A 183 -44.75 33.73 -44.76
C GLU A 183 -46.11 33.00 -44.78
N ASN A 184 -47.22 33.75 -44.81
CA ASN A 184 -48.57 33.18 -44.96
C ASN A 184 -48.86 32.89 -46.43
N ILE A 185 -48.60 31.65 -46.85
CA ILE A 185 -48.81 31.14 -48.21
C ILE A 185 -50.29 30.98 -48.61
N SER A 186 -51.23 31.38 -47.75
CA SER A 186 -52.68 31.24 -47.96
C SER A 186 -53.36 32.54 -48.42
N SER A 187 -54.54 32.40 -49.01
CA SER A 187 -55.36 33.53 -49.49
C SER A 187 -56.25 34.17 -48.40
N ASN A 188 -56.02 33.87 -47.12
CA ASN A 188 -56.71 34.50 -45.98
C ASN A 188 -55.66 35.01 -44.99
N SER A 189 -55.87 36.18 -44.37
CA SER A 189 -55.06 36.59 -43.22
C SER A 189 -55.29 35.64 -42.05
N PHE A 190 -54.26 35.40 -41.26
CA PHE A 190 -54.28 34.51 -40.10
C PHE A 190 -53.88 35.26 -38.82
N PHE A 191 -54.18 34.68 -37.66
CA PHE A 191 -53.64 35.11 -36.37
C PHE A 191 -52.98 33.89 -35.74
N LEU A 192 -51.65 33.92 -35.65
CA LEU A 192 -50.82 32.82 -35.14
C LEU A 192 -51.17 32.49 -33.68
N PRO A 193 -50.98 31.24 -33.21
CA PRO A 193 -51.20 30.90 -31.80
C PRO A 193 -50.29 31.74 -30.89
N GLU A 194 -49.00 31.72 -31.22
CA GLU A 194 -47.95 32.54 -30.65
C GLU A 194 -47.40 33.52 -31.67
N ALA A 195 -46.57 34.47 -31.24
CA ALA A 195 -45.85 35.33 -32.15
C ALA A 195 -44.63 34.61 -32.70
N ALA A 196 -44.13 35.03 -33.86
CA ALA A 196 -42.89 34.50 -34.37
C ALA A 196 -41.73 35.12 -33.56
N ARG A 197 -40.98 34.28 -32.86
CA ARG A 197 -39.85 34.65 -32.00
C ARG A 197 -38.55 34.10 -32.56
N TRP A 198 -37.52 34.93 -32.63
CA TRP A 198 -36.17 34.56 -33.04
C TRP A 198 -35.18 34.85 -31.90
N TYR A 199 -34.24 33.95 -31.66
CA TYR A 199 -33.18 34.03 -30.65
C TYR A 199 -31.80 34.02 -31.35
N SER A 200 -30.85 34.83 -30.87
CA SER A 200 -29.45 34.82 -31.30
C SER A 200 -28.59 33.97 -30.38
N ASP A 201 -27.79 33.08 -30.94
CA ASP A 201 -26.81 32.22 -30.27
C ASP A 201 -25.46 32.91 -30.00
N LYS A 202 -25.27 34.16 -30.47
CA LYS A 202 -24.07 34.97 -30.26
C LYS A 202 -24.41 36.45 -30.02
N ASN A 203 -23.45 37.18 -29.48
CA ASN A 203 -23.57 38.61 -29.20
C ASN A 203 -23.91 39.46 -30.43
N VAL A 204 -24.89 40.35 -30.27
CA VAL A 204 -25.55 41.09 -31.36
C VAL A 204 -25.16 42.57 -31.33
N SER A 205 -24.84 43.14 -32.49
CA SER A 205 -24.56 44.57 -32.62
C SER A 205 -25.57 45.33 -33.50
N SER A 206 -26.32 44.68 -34.41
CA SER A 206 -27.29 45.38 -35.26
C SER A 206 -28.36 44.47 -35.91
N ILE A 207 -29.63 44.67 -35.52
CA ILE A 207 -30.80 43.91 -36.00
C ILE A 207 -31.87 44.83 -36.61
N ARG A 208 -32.51 44.40 -37.71
CA ARG A 208 -33.64 45.11 -38.35
C ARG A 208 -34.92 44.27 -38.35
N PHE A 209 -36.03 44.84 -37.87
CA PHE A 209 -37.37 44.29 -38.07
C PHE A 209 -37.97 44.76 -39.41
N PHE A 210 -38.63 43.84 -40.11
CA PHE A 210 -39.39 44.16 -41.32
C PHE A 210 -40.72 43.40 -41.42
N THR A 211 -41.66 44.02 -42.12
CA THR A 211 -42.88 43.36 -42.59
C THR A 211 -43.14 43.78 -44.03
N THR A 212 -43.86 42.92 -44.75
CA THR A 212 -44.50 43.27 -46.02
C THR A 212 -46.00 43.53 -45.85
N SER A 213 -46.56 43.31 -44.66
CA SER A 213 -47.99 43.47 -44.35
C SER A 213 -48.44 44.92 -44.51
N ALA A 214 -49.64 45.10 -45.08
CA ALA A 214 -50.24 46.42 -45.33
C ALA A 214 -51.12 46.91 -44.16
N ASN A 215 -50.99 46.30 -43.00
CA ASN A 215 -51.61 46.76 -41.75
C ASN A 215 -50.75 47.88 -41.12
N LEU A 216 -51.34 48.67 -40.23
CA LEU A 216 -50.61 49.66 -39.41
C LEU A 216 -50.38 49.16 -37.96
N GLU A 217 -50.83 47.93 -37.67
CA GLU A 217 -50.78 47.31 -36.34
C GLU A 217 -49.94 46.01 -36.42
N ASN A 218 -48.72 46.10 -36.96
CA ASN A 218 -47.71 45.03 -36.88
C ASN A 218 -46.69 45.46 -35.81
N TRP A 219 -46.94 45.02 -34.58
CA TRP A 219 -46.19 45.33 -33.37
C TRP A 219 -45.01 44.36 -33.22
N VAL A 220 -43.92 44.81 -32.61
CA VAL A 220 -42.71 44.01 -32.37
C VAL A 220 -42.20 44.22 -30.94
N HIS A 221 -41.58 43.19 -30.38
CA HIS A 221 -40.87 43.26 -29.09
C HIS A 221 -39.41 42.86 -29.28
N LEU A 222 -38.56 43.35 -28.40
CA LEU A 222 -37.13 43.08 -28.37
C LEU A 222 -36.72 42.90 -26.90
N TYR A 223 -36.06 41.79 -26.58
CA TYR A 223 -35.54 41.48 -25.25
C TYR A 223 -34.03 41.29 -25.34
N LEU A 224 -33.28 41.73 -24.32
CA LEU A 224 -31.82 41.58 -24.23
C LEU A 224 -31.40 40.84 -22.95
N LYS A 225 -30.34 40.03 -22.98
CA LYS A 225 -29.50 39.64 -21.83
C LYS A 225 -28.12 40.30 -22.05
N PRO A 226 -27.54 41.05 -21.08
CA PRO A 226 -26.13 41.42 -21.07
C PRO A 226 -25.24 40.20 -20.83
N ASP A 227 -24.02 40.26 -21.35
CA ASP A 227 -23.06 39.17 -21.31
C ASP A 227 -21.77 39.70 -20.67
N VAL A 228 -21.48 39.30 -19.43
CA VAL A 228 -20.52 40.00 -18.54
C VAL A 228 -19.16 39.30 -18.38
N CYS A 229 -19.09 37.97 -18.43
CA CYS A 229 -17.82 37.22 -18.33
C CYS A 229 -16.81 37.63 -19.40
N ALA A 230 -17.27 37.93 -20.63
CA ALA A 230 -16.41 38.49 -21.69
C ALA A 230 -15.94 39.96 -21.44
N THR A 231 -15.86 40.38 -20.18
CA THR A 231 -15.38 41.67 -19.64
C THR A 231 -14.93 41.61 -18.15
N ILE A 232 -14.72 40.43 -17.58
CA ILE A 232 -13.81 40.25 -16.43
C ILE A 232 -12.41 39.94 -17.05
N ASP A 233 -11.35 40.14 -16.26
CA ASP A 233 -9.96 40.43 -16.66
C ASP A 233 -9.25 40.46 -15.26
N THR A 234 -8.92 39.30 -14.67
CA THR A 234 -8.57 39.16 -13.23
C THR A 234 -7.15 39.66 -12.94
N ASP A 235 -6.13 38.94 -13.43
CA ASP A 235 -4.72 39.35 -13.44
C ASP A 235 -4.49 40.75 -14.05
N GLY A 236 -5.33 41.13 -15.00
CA GLY A 236 -5.30 42.37 -15.74
C GLY A 236 -4.35 42.38 -16.96
N ASP A 237 -3.94 41.23 -17.51
CA ASP A 237 -3.08 41.18 -18.70
C ASP A 237 -3.76 41.82 -19.93
N GLY A 238 -5.09 41.68 -20.01
CA GLY A 238 -5.96 42.10 -21.10
C GLY A 238 -6.60 40.97 -21.92
N VAL A 239 -6.33 39.69 -21.62
CA VAL A 239 -7.20 38.55 -21.96
C VAL A 239 -8.35 38.47 -20.92
N PRO A 240 -9.60 38.12 -21.33
CA PRO A 240 -10.72 38.02 -20.39
C PRO A 240 -11.06 36.56 -20.04
N ASP A 241 -11.01 36.21 -18.76
CA ASP A 241 -11.08 34.87 -18.11
C ASP A 241 -11.85 33.79 -18.88
N SER A 242 -13.07 34.12 -19.31
CA SER A 242 -13.89 33.31 -20.23
C SER A 242 -13.27 32.80 -21.56
N VAL A 243 -12.00 33.11 -21.87
CA VAL A 243 -11.17 32.57 -22.96
C VAL A 243 -9.68 32.44 -22.58
N ASP A 244 -9.33 32.52 -21.30
CA ASP A 244 -7.98 32.32 -20.78
C ASP A 244 -7.65 30.82 -20.58
N LEU A 245 -6.55 30.56 -19.88
CA LEU A 245 -6.03 29.26 -19.45
C LEU A 245 -5.23 29.33 -18.12
N ASP A 246 -5.00 30.52 -17.54
CA ASP A 246 -4.11 30.86 -16.41
C ASP A 246 -4.62 32.21 -15.82
N ASP A 247 -5.75 32.16 -15.09
CA ASP A 247 -6.68 33.30 -14.83
C ASP A 247 -6.14 34.37 -13.85
N ASP A 248 -5.23 34.00 -12.94
CA ASP A 248 -4.46 34.83 -12.00
C ASP A 248 -3.00 35.06 -12.46
N ASN A 249 -2.52 34.24 -13.40
CA ASN A 249 -1.19 34.25 -14.01
C ASN A 249 -0.06 33.66 -13.15
N ASP A 250 -0.40 32.83 -12.16
CA ASP A 250 0.57 32.09 -11.34
C ASP A 250 1.47 31.19 -12.20
N GLY A 251 0.89 30.57 -13.25
CA GLY A 251 1.60 29.68 -14.16
C GLY A 251 1.27 28.20 -14.04
N ILE A 252 0.44 27.77 -13.10
CA ILE A 252 -0.39 26.56 -13.20
C ILE A 252 -1.46 26.85 -14.30
N LEU A 253 -2.66 26.29 -14.30
CA LEU A 253 -3.62 26.44 -15.41
C LEU A 253 -5.02 26.00 -14.95
N ASP A 254 -6.06 26.84 -15.02
CA ASP A 254 -7.43 26.63 -14.46
C ASP A 254 -8.14 25.27 -14.71
N THR A 255 -7.61 24.43 -15.59
CA THR A 255 -7.97 23.01 -15.77
C THR A 255 -7.19 21.99 -14.91
N VAL A 256 -6.27 22.47 -14.07
CA VAL A 256 -5.50 21.76 -13.05
C VAL A 256 -6.10 22.08 -11.68
N GLU A 257 -6.22 23.36 -11.32
CA GLU A 257 -6.86 23.80 -10.06
C GLU A 257 -8.38 23.48 -9.99
N ASP A 258 -9.15 23.62 -11.09
CA ASP A 258 -10.44 22.92 -11.23
C ASP A 258 -10.28 21.70 -12.17
N PRO A 259 -10.05 20.49 -11.61
CA PRO A 259 -9.99 19.25 -12.38
C PRO A 259 -11.38 18.78 -12.89
N ASN A 260 -12.36 19.68 -13.00
CA ASN A 260 -13.70 19.50 -13.60
C ASN A 260 -14.51 18.39 -12.90
N LEU A 261 -14.47 18.41 -11.56
CA LEU A 261 -15.14 17.44 -10.68
C LEU A 261 -16.68 17.45 -10.86
N ASP A 262 -17.24 18.60 -11.23
CA ASP A 262 -18.65 18.83 -11.57
C ASP A 262 -19.07 18.13 -12.89
N SER A 263 -18.14 18.04 -13.86
CA SER A 263 -18.31 17.52 -15.22
C SER A 263 -19.14 18.38 -16.20
N ASP A 264 -18.98 19.71 -16.20
CA ASP A 264 -19.55 20.60 -17.22
C ASP A 264 -18.55 21.31 -18.17
N ASP A 265 -17.23 21.09 -17.97
CA ASP A 265 -16.11 21.54 -18.81
C ASP A 265 -15.89 23.09 -18.83
N ASP A 266 -16.09 23.80 -17.71
CA ASP A 266 -16.12 25.28 -17.60
C ASP A 266 -15.70 25.74 -16.15
N PRO A 267 -14.41 26.02 -15.83
CA PRO A 267 -13.90 26.29 -14.46
C PRO A 267 -14.64 27.38 -13.69
N LEU A 268 -15.15 28.39 -14.42
CA LEU A 268 -15.99 29.47 -13.91
C LEU A 268 -17.37 29.01 -13.36
N THR A 269 -17.57 27.71 -13.11
CA THR A 269 -18.86 27.11 -12.75
C THR A 269 -18.75 26.02 -11.67
N ASN A 270 -18.83 26.45 -10.40
CA ASN A 270 -18.60 25.62 -9.20
C ASN A 270 -17.11 25.20 -9.03
N PRO A 271 -16.15 26.15 -9.11
CA PRO A 271 -14.72 25.85 -8.98
C PRO A 271 -14.36 25.23 -7.61
N LEU A 272 -13.12 24.72 -7.51
CA LEU A 272 -12.48 24.38 -6.25
C LEU A 272 -12.21 25.66 -5.41
N ASP A 273 -12.04 25.47 -4.11
CA ASP A 273 -12.14 26.46 -3.02
C ASP A 273 -11.61 25.64 -1.81
N THR A 274 -10.27 25.50 -1.71
CA THR A 274 -9.57 24.52 -0.84
C THR A 274 -9.61 24.93 0.63
N ASP A 275 -9.02 26.07 1.00
CA ASP A 275 -9.04 26.61 2.37
C ASP A 275 -10.47 26.90 2.88
N GLY A 276 -11.33 27.42 1.99
CA GLY A 276 -12.69 27.84 2.27
C GLY A 276 -12.92 29.34 2.56
N ASP A 277 -11.98 30.25 2.24
CA ASP A 277 -12.15 31.71 2.28
C ASP A 277 -13.29 32.13 1.34
N GLY A 278 -13.17 31.71 0.08
CA GLY A 278 -14.08 32.04 -1.02
C GLY A 278 -13.49 32.88 -2.16
N TYR A 279 -12.19 33.15 -2.17
CA TYR A 279 -11.39 33.00 -3.39
C TYR A 279 -11.35 31.51 -3.79
N PRO A 280 -11.32 31.15 -5.10
CA PRO A 280 -11.29 29.75 -5.51
C PRO A 280 -10.08 29.45 -6.40
N ASN A 281 -9.01 28.87 -5.85
CA ASN A 281 -7.77 28.37 -6.50
C ASN A 281 -7.33 29.08 -7.80
N HIS A 282 -7.92 28.81 -8.97
CA HIS A 282 -7.69 29.53 -10.25
C HIS A 282 -7.96 31.07 -10.26
N LEU A 283 -8.08 31.72 -9.11
CA LEU A 283 -8.16 33.18 -8.92
C LEU A 283 -7.48 33.57 -7.59
N ASP A 284 -6.50 32.79 -7.17
CA ASP A 284 -5.91 32.68 -5.83
C ASP A 284 -4.41 32.37 -6.01
N ILE A 285 -3.56 32.86 -5.12
CA ILE A 285 -2.09 32.66 -5.23
C ILE A 285 -1.49 32.08 -3.95
N ASP A 286 -2.33 31.55 -3.07
CA ASP A 286 -2.06 31.07 -1.71
C ASP A 286 -3.19 30.05 -1.36
N SER A 287 -3.23 28.93 -2.11
CA SER A 287 -4.43 28.09 -2.35
C SER A 287 -5.00 27.33 -1.14
N ASP A 288 -4.17 26.98 -0.17
CA ASP A 288 -4.49 26.45 1.18
C ASP A 288 -4.38 27.55 2.27
N ASN A 289 -3.61 28.59 1.96
CA ASN A 289 -3.30 29.75 2.77
C ASN A 289 -2.34 29.48 3.95
N ASP A 290 -1.31 28.67 3.72
CA ASP A 290 -0.12 28.62 4.59
C ASP A 290 0.61 29.99 4.60
N GLY A 291 0.77 30.64 3.43
CA GLY A 291 1.45 31.91 3.24
C GLY A 291 2.67 31.89 2.31
N ILE A 292 3.00 30.76 1.69
CA ILE A 292 3.88 30.60 0.54
C ILE A 292 3.01 30.68 -0.74
N PRO A 293 3.48 31.26 -1.87
CA PRO A 293 2.58 31.46 -3.03
C PRO A 293 2.69 30.36 -4.10
N ASP A 294 1.55 29.80 -4.56
CA ASP A 294 1.40 28.62 -5.46
C ASP A 294 2.50 28.44 -6.55
N ASN A 295 2.97 29.54 -7.16
CA ASN A 295 4.06 29.55 -8.14
C ASN A 295 5.40 28.98 -7.63
N VAL A 296 5.65 29.12 -6.32
CA VAL A 296 6.87 28.73 -5.60
C VAL A 296 6.80 27.26 -5.21
N GLU A 297 5.69 26.80 -4.62
CA GLU A 297 5.47 25.38 -4.30
C GLU A 297 5.40 24.51 -5.56
N ALA A 298 4.66 24.92 -6.60
CA ALA A 298 4.53 24.16 -7.86
C ALA A 298 5.85 24.01 -8.68
N GLN A 299 7.00 24.38 -8.11
CA GLN A 299 8.35 24.27 -8.66
C GLN A 299 9.39 23.92 -7.58
N THR A 300 10.11 22.80 -7.75
CA THR A 300 11.30 22.44 -6.94
C THR A 300 12.27 23.62 -6.82
N THR A 301 12.77 23.93 -5.62
CA THR A 301 13.62 25.11 -5.38
C THR A 301 14.84 25.17 -6.29
N SER A 302 15.58 24.06 -6.41
CA SER A 302 16.76 23.99 -7.30
C SER A 302 16.45 24.16 -8.80
N GLY A 303 15.19 24.00 -9.18
CA GLY A 303 14.64 24.14 -10.53
C GLY A 303 13.90 25.46 -10.80
N TYR A 304 13.56 26.24 -9.76
CA TYR A 304 12.63 27.36 -9.80
C TYR A 304 12.89 28.38 -10.92
N VAL A 305 11.80 28.83 -11.53
CA VAL A 305 11.79 29.86 -12.57
C VAL A 305 10.79 30.95 -12.17
N ALA A 306 11.30 32.08 -11.68
CA ALA A 306 10.49 33.27 -11.42
C ALA A 306 9.75 33.76 -12.70
N PRO A 307 8.53 34.32 -12.55
CA PRO A 307 7.70 34.81 -13.66
C PRO A 307 8.36 35.98 -14.41
N ASN A 308 7.87 36.32 -15.62
CA ASN A 308 8.51 37.35 -16.45
C ASN A 308 7.63 38.48 -17.03
N ASP A 309 8.16 39.70 -16.89
CA ASP A 309 7.75 41.02 -17.42
C ASP A 309 7.34 40.99 -18.93
N ASP A 310 6.09 40.62 -19.25
CA ASP A 310 5.59 40.48 -20.62
C ASP A 310 4.74 41.68 -21.14
N ASP A 311 4.10 41.58 -22.32
CA ASP A 311 3.15 42.61 -22.80
C ASP A 311 1.81 42.04 -23.32
N GLU A 312 0.75 42.87 -23.30
CA GLU A 312 -0.64 42.68 -23.84
C GLU A 312 -0.71 41.97 -25.23
N ALA A 313 0.40 41.78 -25.94
CA ALA A 313 0.46 41.07 -27.21
C ALA A 313 1.35 39.81 -27.24
N THR A 314 2.02 39.45 -26.12
CA THR A 314 2.52 38.09 -25.87
C THR A 314 1.42 37.25 -25.26
N TYR A 315 0.81 37.69 -24.17
CA TYR A 315 -0.31 37.07 -23.46
C TYR A 315 -1.47 36.66 -24.38
N LEU A 316 -2.06 37.63 -25.11
CA LEU A 316 -3.00 37.43 -26.25
C LEU A 316 -2.46 36.58 -27.44
N SER A 317 -1.30 35.97 -27.32
CA SER A 317 -0.69 35.04 -28.28
C SER A 317 -0.17 33.72 -27.69
N ASN A 318 -0.09 33.62 -26.35
CA ASN A 318 0.02 32.37 -25.60
C ASN A 318 -1.37 31.81 -25.23
N ASP A 319 -2.41 32.65 -25.36
CA ASP A 319 -3.80 32.42 -24.95
C ASP A 319 -3.94 32.42 -23.42
N GLY A 320 -3.52 33.53 -22.78
CA GLY A 320 -3.38 33.64 -21.32
C GLY A 320 -1.92 33.49 -20.92
N VAL A 321 -1.64 32.49 -20.10
CA VAL A 321 -0.36 31.87 -19.75
C VAL A 321 0.92 32.70 -19.86
N ASN A 322 1.65 32.84 -18.76
CA ASN A 322 2.97 33.49 -18.72
C ASN A 322 3.96 32.86 -19.73
N SER A 323 4.80 33.67 -20.40
CA SER A 323 5.76 33.13 -21.38
C SER A 323 7.05 32.56 -20.78
N ALA A 324 7.19 32.62 -19.45
CA ALA A 324 8.11 31.79 -18.67
C ALA A 324 7.76 30.29 -18.81
N TYR A 325 6.48 29.94 -18.63
CA TYR A 325 5.92 28.58 -18.64
C TYR A 325 4.91 28.42 -19.81
N PRO A 326 5.35 28.35 -21.09
CA PRO A 326 4.47 28.48 -22.25
C PRO A 326 3.66 27.21 -22.59
N GLY A 327 2.96 26.69 -21.59
CA GLY A 327 2.09 25.52 -21.59
C GLY A 327 1.72 25.03 -20.19
N GLY A 328 1.77 25.90 -19.17
CA GLY A 328 1.66 25.57 -17.76
C GLY A 328 2.99 25.13 -17.13
N LEU A 329 3.05 25.24 -15.81
CA LEU A 329 3.88 24.46 -14.90
C LEU A 329 3.41 22.99 -14.89
N THR A 330 3.97 22.20 -13.99
CA THR A 330 3.46 20.88 -13.60
C THR A 330 3.82 20.79 -12.13
N PRO A 331 2.85 20.98 -11.22
CA PRO A 331 3.12 21.03 -9.79
C PRO A 331 3.97 19.87 -9.30
N VAL A 332 4.74 20.15 -8.26
CA VAL A 332 5.47 19.16 -7.49
C VAL A 332 4.48 18.49 -6.52
N ASN A 333 4.92 17.35 -6.00
CA ASN A 333 4.42 16.61 -4.86
C ASN A 333 5.72 15.99 -4.32
N THR A 334 6.18 16.46 -3.16
CA THR A 334 7.58 16.28 -2.71
C THR A 334 7.79 14.90 -2.07
N ASP A 335 6.93 14.57 -1.12
CA ASP A 335 6.75 13.27 -0.43
C ASP A 335 6.48 12.06 -1.38
N GLY A 336 5.62 12.24 -2.38
CA GLY A 336 5.11 11.19 -3.26
C GLY A 336 3.77 10.51 -2.89
N VAL A 337 3.08 10.88 -1.79
CA VAL A 337 1.97 10.08 -1.21
C VAL A 337 0.57 10.73 -1.20
N ASP A 338 0.38 12.03 -1.00
CA ASP A 338 -0.95 12.68 -0.91
C ASP A 338 -1.34 13.61 -2.08
N GLU A 339 -1.41 14.95 -1.92
CA GLU A 339 -1.91 15.86 -2.98
C GLU A 339 -0.74 16.48 -3.79
N VAL A 340 -0.46 17.78 -3.71
CA VAL A 340 0.58 18.48 -4.52
C VAL A 340 0.97 19.79 -3.85
N ASP A 341 2.26 20.07 -3.65
CA ASP A 341 2.81 21.09 -2.72
C ASP A 341 1.85 22.28 -2.43
N TYR A 342 1.46 23.04 -3.46
CA TYR A 342 0.53 24.21 -3.42
C TYR A 342 -0.93 23.96 -2.94
N LEU A 343 -1.21 22.81 -2.36
CA LEU A 343 -2.54 22.40 -1.86
C LEU A 343 -2.47 21.61 -0.55
N ASP A 344 -1.30 21.41 0.04
CA ASP A 344 -1.12 20.64 1.27
C ASP A 344 -0.74 21.51 2.47
N ASP A 345 -1.08 21.05 3.67
CA ASP A 345 -0.79 21.75 4.92
C ASP A 345 0.65 21.41 5.44
N ASP A 346 1.36 20.47 4.80
CA ASP A 346 2.49 19.65 5.34
C ASP A 346 3.19 18.92 4.15
N THR A 347 4.09 19.58 3.40
CA THR A 347 4.49 19.21 2.01
C THR A 347 5.44 18.00 1.89
N ASP A 348 6.27 17.73 2.88
CA ASP A 348 7.14 16.53 2.97
C ASP A 348 6.65 15.49 3.99
N ASN A 349 5.57 15.80 4.74
CA ASN A 349 4.96 14.97 5.79
C ASN A 349 5.84 14.81 7.06
N ASP A 350 6.71 15.77 7.39
CA ASP A 350 7.59 15.75 8.58
C ASP A 350 6.87 16.01 9.93
N LEU A 351 5.56 16.28 9.90
CA LEU A 351 4.66 16.66 11.03
C LEU A 351 4.72 18.15 11.44
N VAL A 352 5.54 18.97 10.78
CA VAL A 352 5.63 20.42 10.93
C VAL A 352 4.92 21.10 9.73
N PRO A 353 3.86 21.90 9.96
CA PRO A 353 3.09 22.47 8.84
C PRO A 353 3.77 23.68 8.18
N ASP A 354 4.03 23.64 6.87
CA ASP A 354 4.78 24.57 5.98
C ASP A 354 4.83 26.04 6.42
N ASN A 355 3.68 26.57 6.87
CA ASN A 355 3.52 27.90 7.44
C ASN A 355 4.49 28.16 8.63
N ASN A 356 5.03 27.13 9.28
CA ASN A 356 5.97 27.25 10.39
C ASN A 356 7.40 27.45 9.87
N GLU A 357 7.99 26.46 9.21
CA GLU A 357 9.39 26.46 8.78
C GLU A 357 9.58 27.42 7.62
N GLY A 358 8.69 27.44 6.61
CA GLY A 358 8.68 28.41 5.51
C GLY A 358 8.64 29.88 5.96
N ASN A 359 8.21 30.16 7.21
CA ASN A 359 8.11 31.51 7.78
C ASN A 359 8.94 31.75 9.08
N ASP A 360 9.68 30.78 9.64
CA ASP A 360 10.57 31.00 10.80
C ASP A 360 12.01 31.35 10.40
N PHE A 361 12.18 32.54 9.83
CA PHE A 361 13.47 33.19 9.55
C PHE A 361 14.38 33.45 10.79
N ASN A 362 14.01 32.93 11.96
CA ASN A 362 14.62 33.22 13.25
C ASN A 362 14.95 31.96 14.07
N PHE A 363 14.43 30.79 13.67
CA PHE A 363 14.64 29.47 14.26
C PHE A 363 14.37 29.49 15.79
N ASP A 364 13.14 29.84 16.18
CA ASP A 364 12.65 29.73 17.58
C ASP A 364 11.32 28.96 17.72
N GLY A 365 11.03 28.09 16.73
CA GLY A 365 9.87 27.18 16.65
C GLY A 365 8.54 27.91 16.42
N ILE A 366 8.59 29.13 15.87
CA ILE A 366 7.44 30.02 15.78
C ILE A 366 7.60 30.94 14.55
N PRO A 367 6.73 30.83 13.52
CA PRO A 367 6.82 31.69 12.35
C PRO A 367 6.74 33.19 12.69
N ASP A 368 7.61 34.00 12.06
CA ASP A 368 7.75 35.45 12.32
C ASP A 368 6.59 36.26 11.66
N GLN A 369 5.93 35.65 10.67
CA GLN A 369 4.72 36.10 9.96
C GLN A 369 3.46 35.39 10.50
N THR A 370 2.25 35.94 10.26
CA THR A 370 0.98 35.30 10.69
C THR A 370 -0.25 35.83 9.94
N PHE A 371 -1.12 34.95 9.47
CA PHE A 371 -2.46 35.25 8.94
C PHE A 371 -3.27 36.28 9.76
N THR A 372 -3.82 37.30 9.09
CA THR A 372 -4.55 38.41 9.73
C THR A 372 -6.06 38.43 9.47
N GLY A 373 -6.54 37.75 8.43
CA GLY A 373 -7.91 37.78 7.91
C GLY A 373 -8.25 39.08 7.18
N ILE A 374 -7.33 39.57 6.36
CA ILE A 374 -7.42 40.74 5.47
C ILE A 374 -6.52 40.49 4.25
N ASP A 375 -7.10 40.35 3.05
CA ASP A 375 -6.41 40.76 1.81
C ASP A 375 -6.70 42.26 1.55
N THR A 376 -5.81 42.94 0.82
CA THR A 376 -6.01 44.35 0.42
C THR A 376 -6.34 44.56 -1.07
N ASP A 377 -5.94 43.64 -1.96
CA ASP A 377 -6.02 43.80 -3.42
C ASP A 377 -7.05 42.89 -4.10
N GLY A 378 -7.04 41.61 -3.75
CA GLY A 378 -8.03 40.61 -4.13
C GLY A 378 -7.44 39.51 -5.01
N ASP A 379 -6.23 39.08 -4.65
CA ASP A 379 -5.34 38.13 -5.31
C ASP A 379 -5.15 36.81 -4.55
N GLY A 380 -5.41 36.78 -3.23
CA GLY A 380 -5.40 35.56 -2.40
C GLY A 380 -4.74 35.83 -1.05
N LEU A 381 -3.40 35.77 -1.08
CA LEU A 381 -2.43 36.04 -0.01
C LEU A 381 -2.83 37.16 0.99
N ASP A 382 -2.69 36.89 2.29
CA ASP A 382 -3.08 37.82 3.37
C ASP A 382 -2.05 38.95 3.67
N ASP A 383 -2.54 40.13 4.12
CA ASP A 383 -1.82 41.31 4.68
C ASP A 383 -0.71 40.94 5.72
N GLY A 384 -0.71 39.69 6.21
CA GLY A 384 0.20 39.10 7.20
C GLY A 384 1.44 38.40 6.64
N TYR A 385 1.36 37.85 5.43
CA TYR A 385 2.47 37.22 4.71
C TYR A 385 3.07 38.23 3.72
N GLU A 386 2.23 38.97 2.97
CA GLU A 386 2.60 40.06 2.05
C GLU A 386 3.77 40.95 2.56
N GLY A 387 4.90 40.93 1.84
CA GLY A 387 6.20 41.39 2.33
C GLY A 387 6.32 42.90 2.61
N SER A 388 6.29 43.75 1.57
CA SER A 388 6.76 45.15 1.72
C SER A 388 5.88 46.30 1.19
N ASP A 389 4.94 46.08 0.26
CA ASP A 389 4.01 47.12 -0.23
C ASP A 389 2.54 46.70 -0.38
N VAL A 390 2.06 45.67 0.36
CA VAL A 390 0.64 45.31 0.69
C VAL A 390 -0.48 45.95 -0.17
N ASN A 391 -0.38 45.86 -1.50
CA ASN A 391 -1.15 46.53 -2.59
C ASN A 391 -0.28 46.85 -3.83
N ASP A 392 0.45 45.87 -4.40
CA ASP A 392 1.14 46.02 -5.69
C ASP A 392 0.40 45.38 -6.88
N GLY A 393 -0.20 44.18 -6.74
CA GLY A 393 -1.54 43.91 -7.27
C GLY A 393 -1.95 42.49 -7.67
N PHE A 394 -0.99 41.65 -8.05
CA PHE A 394 -1.05 40.23 -8.41
C PHE A 394 0.44 39.93 -8.75
N ASP A 395 1.32 39.94 -7.75
CA ASP A 395 2.75 39.61 -7.90
C ASP A 395 2.90 38.18 -7.36
N VAL A 396 2.64 37.21 -8.24
CA VAL A 396 2.34 35.78 -7.96
C VAL A 396 3.45 34.98 -7.27
N ASN A 397 4.45 35.65 -6.71
CA ASN A 397 5.57 35.09 -5.96
C ASN A 397 6.11 36.08 -4.89
N ASP A 398 5.27 36.97 -4.33
CA ASP A 398 5.53 38.04 -3.33
C ASP A 398 7.00 38.30 -2.92
N GLU A 399 7.75 39.06 -3.72
CA GLU A 399 9.18 39.36 -3.54
C GLU A 399 10.15 38.12 -3.48
N ILE A 400 9.67 36.86 -3.46
CA ILE A 400 10.43 35.58 -3.49
C ILE A 400 10.98 35.29 -4.91
N ASP A 401 12.06 35.99 -5.26
CA ASP A 401 12.71 35.99 -6.59
C ASP A 401 13.71 34.79 -6.75
N ASP A 402 14.16 34.19 -5.63
CA ASP A 402 15.25 33.20 -5.51
C ASP A 402 15.04 32.33 -4.22
N PRO A 403 14.11 31.34 -4.19
CA PRO A 403 13.64 30.69 -2.94
C PRO A 403 14.76 30.19 -2.00
N ALA A 404 15.75 29.42 -2.49
CA ALA A 404 16.98 29.02 -1.77
C ALA A 404 17.96 30.18 -1.41
N ASN A 405 17.43 31.39 -1.20
CA ASN A 405 18.10 32.59 -0.71
C ASN A 405 17.10 33.55 0.00
N ASP A 406 15.79 33.39 -0.23
CA ASP A 406 14.72 34.29 0.21
C ASP A 406 13.74 33.62 1.21
N LEU A 407 13.63 32.28 1.24
CA LEU A 407 12.98 31.46 2.29
C LEU A 407 14.00 30.97 3.35
N PRO A 408 13.55 30.30 4.44
CA PRO A 408 14.40 29.55 5.37
C PRO A 408 15.15 28.38 4.72
N ASP A 409 16.25 28.00 5.37
CA ASP A 409 17.32 27.10 4.91
C ASP A 409 18.28 26.96 6.12
N THR A 410 18.06 25.95 6.97
CA THR A 410 18.75 25.79 8.27
C THR A 410 20.13 25.15 8.11
N ASP A 411 20.22 24.00 7.45
CA ASP A 411 21.45 23.23 7.24
C ASP A 411 22.40 23.88 6.19
N GLY A 412 21.82 24.39 5.09
CA GLY A 412 22.54 24.93 3.93
C GLY A 412 22.82 23.95 2.78
N THR A 413 22.14 22.78 2.64
CA THR A 413 22.53 21.73 1.68
C THR A 413 21.47 21.09 0.76
N GLU A 414 20.36 20.50 1.20
CA GLU A 414 19.50 19.66 0.33
C GLU A 414 18.44 20.46 -0.48
N ASP A 415 17.37 21.03 0.11
CA ASP A 415 16.41 21.96 -0.54
C ASP A 415 16.10 23.25 0.28
N VAL A 416 14.97 23.33 1.02
CA VAL A 416 14.53 24.40 1.95
C VAL A 416 13.53 23.80 2.94
N ASN A 417 13.50 24.28 4.19
CA ASN A 417 12.92 23.57 5.34
C ASN A 417 11.61 22.78 5.07
N TYR A 418 10.53 23.43 4.59
CA TYR A 418 9.22 22.80 4.27
C TYR A 418 9.22 21.74 3.13
N ARG A 419 10.41 21.32 2.68
CA ARG A 419 10.67 20.28 1.67
C ARG A 419 11.94 19.48 2.00
N ASP A 420 12.35 19.43 3.25
CA ASP A 420 13.58 18.83 3.76
C ASP A 420 13.31 18.07 5.07
N LEU A 421 13.11 16.76 4.95
CA LEU A 421 12.70 15.86 6.04
C LEU A 421 13.72 15.76 7.21
N ASP A 422 14.99 16.07 6.96
CA ASP A 422 16.08 16.29 7.95
C ASP A 422 16.34 17.80 7.99
N ASP A 423 15.51 18.52 8.77
CA ASP A 423 15.32 19.96 8.60
C ASP A 423 16.57 20.81 8.97
N ASP A 424 17.52 20.23 9.71
CA ASP A 424 18.76 20.89 10.14
C ASP A 424 20.08 20.24 9.67
N GLY A 425 20.01 19.06 9.04
CA GLY A 425 21.11 18.35 8.38
C GLY A 425 22.08 17.65 9.33
N ASP A 426 21.61 17.26 10.51
CA ASP A 426 22.31 16.46 11.53
C ASP A 426 22.33 14.96 11.14
N GLY A 427 21.22 14.47 10.56
CA GLY A 427 21.04 13.09 10.08
C GLY A 427 19.91 12.32 10.75
N ILE A 428 18.96 13.00 11.38
CA ILE A 428 17.72 12.47 11.96
C ILE A 428 16.56 13.12 11.22
N ASP A 429 15.52 12.36 10.87
CA ASP A 429 14.32 12.93 10.23
C ASP A 429 13.43 13.59 11.32
N THR A 430 12.86 14.76 11.03
CA THR A 430 12.13 15.60 12.00
C THR A 430 10.98 14.91 12.78
N PRO A 431 10.24 13.92 12.23
CA PRO A 431 9.24 13.16 12.99
C PRO A 431 9.79 12.51 14.28
N ASP A 432 11.04 12.07 14.27
CA ASP A 432 11.64 11.24 15.32
C ASP A 432 12.21 12.07 16.47
N GLU A 433 12.37 13.38 16.28
CA GLU A 433 12.84 14.32 17.31
C GLU A 433 11.78 14.71 18.36
N ASP A 434 10.60 14.07 18.33
CA ASP A 434 9.51 14.20 19.31
C ASP A 434 9.87 13.59 20.69
N SER A 435 10.92 14.12 21.34
CA SER A 435 11.54 13.70 22.60
C SER A 435 10.64 13.61 23.86
N ASP A 436 9.33 13.89 23.76
CA ASP A 436 8.29 13.75 24.82
C ASP A 436 7.23 12.67 24.45
N GLY A 437 7.28 12.07 23.25
CA GLY A 437 6.39 11.01 22.76
C GLY A 437 4.93 11.48 22.61
N ASN A 438 4.74 12.63 21.95
CA ASN A 438 3.50 13.38 21.95
C ASN A 438 2.93 13.76 20.56
N GLY A 439 3.74 13.64 19.50
CA GLY A 439 3.44 14.00 18.11
C GLY A 439 3.37 15.52 17.90
N ASP A 440 4.39 16.26 18.36
CA ASP A 440 4.52 17.73 18.22
C ASP A 440 6.01 18.14 18.37
N PRO A 441 6.93 17.72 17.45
CA PRO A 441 8.39 17.98 17.56
C PRO A 441 8.72 19.48 17.63
N THR A 442 7.80 20.32 17.12
CA THR A 442 7.87 21.80 17.11
C THR A 442 8.13 22.48 18.46
N ASN A 443 8.05 21.73 19.57
CA ASN A 443 7.97 22.26 20.93
C ASN A 443 9.06 21.76 21.91
N ASP A 444 9.87 20.77 21.52
CA ASP A 444 10.93 20.19 22.35
C ASP A 444 12.30 20.87 22.12
N ASP A 445 13.20 20.78 23.10
CA ASP A 445 14.37 21.69 23.31
C ASP A 445 15.28 21.01 24.36
N THR A 446 16.00 19.98 23.95
CA THR A 446 16.72 19.02 24.81
C THR A 446 17.94 19.65 25.49
N ASP A 447 18.77 20.47 24.80
CA ASP A 447 19.83 21.27 25.47
C ASP A 447 19.26 22.29 26.46
N ASN A 448 18.06 22.84 26.17
CA ASN A 448 17.48 24.03 26.79
C ASN A 448 18.20 25.37 26.40
N ASP A 449 18.68 25.52 25.15
CA ASP A 449 19.12 26.82 24.59
C ASP A 449 17.90 27.68 24.21
N GLY A 450 16.91 27.05 23.57
CA GLY A 450 15.67 27.65 23.08
C GLY A 450 15.59 27.82 21.55
N THR A 451 16.36 27.05 20.81
CA THR A 451 15.99 26.50 19.49
C THR A 451 15.15 25.24 19.75
N PRO A 452 14.23 24.80 18.87
CA PRO A 452 13.73 23.44 18.88
C PRO A 452 14.85 22.42 18.59
N ASP A 453 14.60 21.13 18.87
CA ASP A 453 15.58 20.08 18.55
C ASP A 453 15.76 19.96 17.00
N TYR A 454 14.68 19.86 16.22
CA TYR A 454 14.66 19.86 14.73
C TYR A 454 15.23 21.11 14.00
N LEU A 455 15.89 22.01 14.73
CA LEU A 455 16.52 23.22 14.20
C LEU A 455 17.89 23.53 14.87
N ASP A 456 18.46 22.63 15.70
CA ASP A 456 19.75 22.81 16.39
C ASP A 456 20.80 21.70 16.10
N PRO A 457 21.59 21.82 15.00
CA PRO A 457 22.54 20.78 14.52
C PRO A 457 23.87 20.73 15.34
N ASP A 458 23.75 20.87 16.65
CA ASP A 458 24.70 20.49 17.70
C ASP A 458 23.99 19.52 18.72
N SER A 459 22.77 18.99 18.44
CA SER A 459 21.86 18.20 19.32
C SER A 459 21.56 16.77 18.81
N PRO A 460 22.28 15.72 19.28
CA PRO A 460 22.31 14.42 18.62
C PRO A 460 21.25 13.43 19.16
N GLY A 461 19.96 13.72 18.98
CA GLY A 461 18.85 12.79 19.27
C GLY A 461 18.77 12.19 20.68
N THR A 462 18.12 11.02 20.77
CA THR A 462 18.21 10.08 21.90
C THR A 462 19.46 9.19 21.77
N ASP A 463 19.77 8.41 22.81
CA ASP A 463 21.03 7.70 23.07
C ASP A 463 20.67 6.71 24.21
N THR A 464 19.91 5.66 23.86
CA THR A 464 19.12 4.84 24.80
C THR A 464 19.99 3.99 25.72
N ASP A 465 20.86 3.12 25.16
CA ASP A 465 21.85 2.35 25.93
C ASP A 465 22.90 3.26 26.62
N GLY A 466 23.18 4.43 26.04
CA GLY A 466 24.16 5.42 26.49
C GLY A 466 25.60 5.19 26.01
N ASP A 467 25.82 4.44 24.92
CA ASP A 467 27.10 4.28 24.23
C ASP A 467 27.63 5.62 23.69
N GLY A 468 26.76 6.40 23.03
CA GLY A 468 27.08 7.61 22.29
C GLY A 468 26.99 7.51 20.77
N VAL A 469 26.27 6.52 20.25
CA VAL A 469 25.57 6.56 18.95
C VAL A 469 24.11 6.96 19.23
N PRO A 470 23.47 7.82 18.42
CA PRO A 470 22.05 8.12 18.58
C PRO A 470 21.14 7.08 17.94
N ASP A 471 20.03 6.75 18.59
CA ASP A 471 19.09 5.67 18.23
C ASP A 471 18.79 5.59 16.71
N SER A 472 18.28 6.70 16.16
CA SER A 472 18.12 7.02 14.71
C SER A 472 19.20 6.58 13.70
N VAL A 473 20.43 6.33 14.14
CA VAL A 473 21.58 5.92 13.31
C VAL A 473 22.40 4.78 13.95
N ASP A 474 21.82 4.12 14.96
CA ASP A 474 22.26 2.85 15.50
C ASP A 474 21.77 1.68 14.61
N LEU A 475 21.89 0.46 15.09
CA LEU A 475 21.35 -0.78 14.50
C LEU A 475 21.01 -1.84 15.58
N ASP A 476 21.20 -1.52 16.88
CA ASP A 476 21.25 -2.38 18.07
C ASP A 476 20.96 -1.46 19.29
N ASP A 477 19.81 -0.77 19.27
CA ASP A 477 19.44 0.43 20.08
C ASP A 477 19.57 0.27 21.62
N ASP A 478 19.31 -0.92 22.15
CA ASP A 478 19.48 -1.28 23.56
C ASP A 478 20.81 -2.02 23.84
N ASN A 479 21.53 -2.38 22.77
CA ASN A 479 22.77 -3.15 22.67
C ASN A 479 22.69 -4.65 23.03
N ASP A 480 21.50 -5.25 23.09
CA ASP A 480 21.33 -6.68 23.41
C ASP A 480 22.04 -7.59 22.38
N GLY A 481 22.05 -7.19 21.11
CA GLY A 481 22.72 -7.85 20.02
C GLY A 481 21.84 -8.53 19.00
N ILE A 482 20.51 -8.46 19.10
CA ILE A 482 19.63 -8.61 17.95
C ILE A 482 19.85 -7.37 17.05
N LEU A 483 18.87 -6.80 16.35
CA LEU A 483 19.03 -5.60 15.53
C LEU A 483 17.63 -5.06 15.28
N ASP A 484 17.34 -3.78 15.55
CA ASP A 484 16.00 -3.16 15.47
C ASP A 484 15.16 -3.57 14.23
N THR A 485 15.79 -3.76 13.06
CA THR A 485 15.16 -4.30 11.83
C THR A 485 14.69 -5.79 11.88
N VAL A 486 14.90 -6.46 13.01
CA VAL A 486 14.54 -7.85 13.35
C VAL A 486 13.50 -7.85 14.46
N GLU A 487 13.69 -7.06 15.53
CA GLU A 487 12.68 -6.82 16.56
C GLU A 487 11.44 -6.07 16.04
N ASP A 488 11.61 -5.09 15.14
CA ASP A 488 10.54 -4.54 14.31
C ASP A 488 10.72 -4.86 12.81
N PRO A 489 10.13 -5.97 12.33
CA PRO A 489 10.29 -6.43 10.95
C PRO A 489 9.32 -5.72 9.97
N ASN A 490 9.47 -4.39 9.80
CA ASN A 490 8.76 -3.51 8.85
C ASN A 490 7.41 -4.06 8.32
N LEU A 491 6.35 -3.86 9.10
CA LEU A 491 5.00 -4.35 8.79
C LEU A 491 4.11 -3.29 8.10
N ASP A 492 4.52 -2.02 8.14
CA ASP A 492 3.78 -0.81 7.78
C ASP A 492 4.15 -0.30 6.39
N ILE A 493 5.41 -0.52 6.00
CA ILE A 493 6.07 -0.26 4.71
C ILE A 493 6.61 1.18 4.58
N ASP A 494 7.35 1.57 5.62
CA ASP A 494 8.20 2.76 5.80
C ASP A 494 9.70 2.40 5.65
N ASP A 495 10.11 1.21 6.11
CA ASP A 495 11.52 0.73 6.22
C ASP A 495 12.30 1.39 7.39
N ASP A 496 11.61 1.80 8.46
CA ASP A 496 12.16 2.53 9.61
C ASP A 496 11.66 1.96 10.96
N PRO A 497 12.55 1.48 11.86
CA PRO A 497 12.17 0.95 13.17
C PRO A 497 11.61 1.95 14.18
N LEU A 498 11.83 3.27 14.04
CA LEU A 498 11.34 4.26 15.01
C LEU A 498 9.85 4.60 14.80
N THR A 499 9.29 4.35 13.62
CA THR A 499 7.92 4.76 13.28
C THR A 499 6.86 3.67 13.49
N ASN A 500 6.00 3.90 14.49
CA ASN A 500 4.90 3.00 14.95
C ASN A 500 5.34 1.67 15.61
N PRO A 501 6.40 1.64 16.42
CA PRO A 501 7.19 0.43 16.63
C PRO A 501 6.48 -0.72 17.34
N LEU A 502 6.98 -1.93 17.11
CA LEU A 502 6.46 -3.16 17.69
C LEU A 502 6.68 -3.20 19.21
N ASP A 503 5.59 -3.47 19.93
CA ASP A 503 5.44 -3.58 21.39
C ASP A 503 4.74 -4.92 21.63
N SER A 504 5.52 -5.96 21.96
CA SER A 504 5.08 -7.36 21.99
C SER A 504 4.18 -7.70 23.19
N ASP A 505 4.61 -7.39 24.42
CA ASP A 505 3.85 -7.69 25.64
C ASP A 505 2.70 -6.68 25.92
N GLY A 506 2.88 -5.41 25.55
CA GLY A 506 1.94 -4.31 25.78
C GLY A 506 2.20 -3.44 27.03
N ASP A 507 3.42 -3.41 27.58
CA ASP A 507 3.86 -2.54 28.67
C ASP A 507 3.94 -1.08 28.21
N GLY A 508 4.76 -0.83 27.18
CA GLY A 508 4.98 0.48 26.57
C GLY A 508 6.42 0.90 26.34
N TYR A 509 7.40 0.01 26.50
CA TYR A 509 8.65 0.06 25.72
C TYR A 509 8.40 -0.72 24.40
N PRO A 510 8.94 -0.29 23.24
CA PRO A 510 9.01 -1.12 22.04
C PRO A 510 10.18 -2.11 22.14
N ASN A 511 10.10 -3.22 21.40
CA ASN A 511 11.04 -4.34 21.47
C ASN A 511 12.52 -3.91 21.33
N HIS A 512 12.85 -3.03 20.36
CA HIS A 512 14.22 -2.56 20.15
C HIS A 512 14.78 -1.63 21.25
N LEU A 513 13.97 -1.31 22.28
CA LEU A 513 14.36 -0.57 23.49
C LEU A 513 14.12 -1.38 24.78
N ASP A 514 13.86 -2.70 24.69
CA ASP A 514 13.39 -3.55 25.78
C ASP A 514 14.12 -4.91 25.81
N ILE A 515 15.02 -5.09 26.79
CA ILE A 515 15.85 -6.30 26.93
C ILE A 515 15.07 -7.54 27.43
N ASP A 516 13.74 -7.47 27.59
CA ASP A 516 12.82 -8.49 28.14
C ASP A 516 11.50 -8.45 27.34
N SER A 517 11.59 -8.53 26.00
CA SER A 517 10.53 -8.19 25.02
C SER A 517 9.19 -8.93 25.20
N ASP A 518 9.21 -10.12 25.81
CA ASP A 518 8.02 -10.95 26.07
C ASP A 518 7.51 -10.88 27.53
N ASN A 519 8.32 -10.27 28.42
CA ASN A 519 8.14 -10.07 29.85
C ASN A 519 8.14 -11.34 30.74
N ASP A 520 8.86 -12.41 30.34
CA ASP A 520 9.14 -13.55 31.19
C ASP A 520 10.16 -13.23 32.31
N GLY A 521 11.18 -12.40 32.07
CA GLY A 521 12.27 -12.10 33.00
C GLY A 521 13.59 -12.87 32.78
N ILE A 522 13.87 -13.29 31.56
CA ILE A 522 15.16 -13.76 31.02
C ILE A 522 15.52 -12.80 29.86
N PRO A 523 16.74 -12.20 29.83
CA PRO A 523 17.01 -11.17 28.83
C PRO A 523 17.17 -11.69 27.40
N ASP A 524 16.67 -10.94 26.42
CA ASP A 524 16.55 -11.31 25.00
C ASP A 524 17.84 -11.92 24.39
N ASN A 525 19.04 -11.41 24.69
CA ASN A 525 20.29 -11.98 24.13
C ASN A 525 20.67 -13.35 24.70
N VAL A 526 20.09 -13.77 25.82
CA VAL A 526 20.21 -15.10 26.43
C VAL A 526 19.25 -16.08 25.76
N GLU A 527 18.09 -15.58 25.34
CA GLU A 527 17.02 -16.27 24.62
C GLU A 527 17.46 -16.53 23.16
N ALA A 528 17.89 -15.47 22.47
CA ALA A 528 18.37 -15.45 21.10
C ALA A 528 19.65 -16.28 20.83
N GLN A 529 20.18 -16.99 21.84
CA GLN A 529 21.42 -17.75 21.77
C GLN A 529 21.36 -19.11 22.48
N THR A 530 21.70 -20.18 21.75
CA THR A 530 21.84 -21.54 22.32
C THR A 530 22.85 -21.60 23.47
N THR A 531 22.53 -22.32 24.54
CA THR A 531 23.34 -22.43 25.77
C THR A 531 24.82 -22.83 25.56
N ASP A 532 25.14 -23.88 24.79
CA ASP A 532 26.55 -24.28 24.51
C ASP A 532 27.26 -23.34 23.49
N GLY A 533 26.51 -22.41 22.88
CA GLY A 533 26.98 -21.44 21.90
C GLY A 533 27.19 -20.00 22.42
N TYR A 534 26.52 -19.63 23.52
CA TYR A 534 26.35 -18.26 24.03
C TYR A 534 27.61 -17.38 24.01
N ILE A 535 27.44 -16.15 23.53
CA ILE A 535 28.46 -15.11 23.40
C ILE A 535 27.99 -13.87 24.19
N ALA A 536 28.34 -13.81 25.47
CA ALA A 536 28.15 -12.62 26.30
C ALA A 536 28.74 -11.34 25.65
N PRO A 537 28.12 -10.17 25.84
CA PRO A 537 28.60 -8.85 25.38
C PRO A 537 29.97 -8.47 25.97
N ASN A 538 30.57 -7.36 25.50
CA ASN A 538 31.96 -7.04 25.87
C ASN A 538 32.25 -5.53 26.11
N ASP A 539 33.11 -5.22 27.11
CA ASP A 539 33.64 -3.86 27.41
C ASP A 539 34.23 -3.16 26.16
N ASP A 540 33.43 -2.42 25.38
CA ASP A 540 33.92 -1.56 24.30
C ASP A 540 34.14 -0.09 24.74
N ASP A 541 34.42 0.82 23.80
CA ASP A 541 34.33 2.26 24.05
C ASP A 541 33.60 2.96 22.89
N GLU A 542 32.92 4.09 23.16
CA GLU A 542 32.39 5.17 22.28
C GLU A 542 32.96 5.23 20.84
N ALA A 543 34.22 4.84 20.61
CA ALA A 543 34.88 4.87 19.31
C ALA A 543 35.10 3.49 18.63
N THR A 544 34.57 2.41 19.20
CA THR A 544 34.28 1.13 18.54
C THR A 544 32.87 1.15 17.98
N TYR A 545 31.87 1.52 18.80
CA TYR A 545 30.47 1.52 18.43
C TYR A 545 30.12 2.52 17.30
N LEU A 546 30.55 3.79 17.41
CA LEU A 546 30.68 4.77 16.30
C LEU A 546 31.61 4.31 15.13
N SER A 547 31.99 3.04 15.06
CA SER A 547 32.67 2.40 13.92
C SER A 547 32.17 0.99 13.57
N ASN A 548 31.16 0.51 14.30
CA ASN A 548 30.37 -0.68 14.04
C ASN A 548 28.95 -0.35 13.56
N GLU A 549 28.50 0.93 13.70
CA GLU A 549 27.10 1.33 13.52
C GLU A 549 26.28 0.67 14.65
N GLY A 550 26.53 1.12 15.90
CA GLY A 550 25.87 0.65 17.12
C GLY A 550 26.27 -0.72 17.66
N VAL A 551 26.27 -1.72 16.79
CA VAL A 551 26.32 -3.14 17.18
C VAL A 551 27.54 -3.51 18.04
N ASN A 552 27.35 -4.26 19.12
CA ASN A 552 28.44 -4.70 19.99
C ASN A 552 29.53 -5.48 19.22
N SER A 553 30.82 -5.24 19.52
CA SER A 553 31.90 -5.94 18.78
C SER A 553 32.09 -7.42 19.14
N ALA A 554 31.23 -7.96 20.03
CA ALA A 554 31.02 -9.38 20.25
C ALA A 554 30.35 -10.07 19.04
N TYR A 555 29.29 -9.47 18.51
CA TYR A 555 28.42 -9.95 17.42
C TYR A 555 28.26 -8.86 16.32
N PRO A 556 29.35 -8.46 15.61
CA PRO A 556 29.38 -7.25 14.77
C PRO A 556 28.67 -7.43 13.42
N GLY A 557 27.35 -7.53 13.48
CA GLY A 557 26.41 -7.77 12.38
C GLY A 557 25.17 -8.55 12.82
N GLY A 558 24.73 -8.33 14.06
CA GLY A 558 23.63 -9.03 14.73
C GLY A 558 23.98 -10.44 15.22
N LEU A 559 23.19 -10.88 16.20
CA LEU A 559 22.83 -12.25 16.47
C LEU A 559 21.90 -12.76 15.34
N ILE A 560 21.58 -14.04 15.40
CA ILE A 560 20.49 -14.62 14.62
C ILE A 560 19.67 -15.40 15.65
N PRO A 561 18.53 -14.86 16.13
CA PRO A 561 17.79 -15.47 17.21
C PRO A 561 17.42 -16.92 16.95
N VAL A 562 17.37 -17.68 18.04
CA VAL A 562 16.96 -19.09 18.04
C VAL A 562 15.42 -19.17 17.95
N ASN A 563 14.95 -20.27 17.38
CA ASN A 563 13.63 -20.84 17.68
C ASN A 563 13.91 -22.31 18.03
N THR A 564 13.64 -22.70 19.27
CA THR A 564 14.10 -23.97 19.85
C THR A 564 13.23 -25.17 19.41
N ASP A 565 11.90 -25.02 19.37
CA ASP A 565 10.97 -26.09 19.01
C ASP A 565 10.88 -26.39 17.48
N GLY A 566 11.06 -25.36 16.64
CA GLY A 566 10.89 -25.40 15.19
C GLY A 566 9.51 -24.97 14.64
N THR A 567 8.58 -24.39 15.40
CA THR A 567 7.15 -24.25 15.00
C THR A 567 6.39 -22.93 15.27
N ASP A 568 6.77 -22.07 16.22
CA ASP A 568 6.10 -20.79 16.55
C ASP A 568 6.93 -19.49 16.33
N GLU A 569 7.17 -18.65 17.34
CA GLU A 569 7.87 -17.36 17.20
C GLU A 569 9.42 -17.56 17.33
N LEU A 570 10.18 -16.57 17.81
CA LEU A 570 11.61 -16.72 18.16
C LEU A 570 11.72 -16.77 19.69
N ASP A 571 12.74 -17.42 20.25
CA ASP A 571 12.84 -17.70 21.71
C ASP A 571 12.58 -16.42 22.55
N TYR A 572 13.22 -15.30 22.21
CA TYR A 572 13.04 -13.98 22.88
C TYR A 572 11.64 -13.33 22.75
N LEU A 573 10.69 -14.01 22.12
CA LEU A 573 9.30 -13.56 21.91
C LEU A 573 8.27 -14.64 22.25
N ASP A 574 8.67 -15.80 22.79
CA ASP A 574 7.75 -16.91 23.09
C ASP A 574 7.84 -17.42 24.54
N ASN A 575 6.72 -17.34 25.26
CA ASN A 575 6.58 -17.65 26.68
C ASN A 575 6.74 -19.17 27.04
N ASP A 576 7.14 -20.04 26.11
CA ASP A 576 7.06 -21.54 26.15
C ASP A 576 8.06 -22.12 25.10
N SER A 577 9.34 -21.75 25.15
CA SER A 577 10.33 -21.83 24.03
C SER A 577 10.55 -23.22 23.40
N ASP A 578 10.31 -24.31 24.13
CA ASP A 578 10.38 -25.67 23.60
C ASP A 578 9.02 -26.41 23.52
N ASN A 579 7.94 -25.69 23.82
CA ASN A 579 6.54 -26.14 23.79
C ASN A 579 6.20 -27.27 24.81
N ASP A 580 6.90 -27.34 25.96
CA ASP A 580 6.67 -28.39 26.98
C ASP A 580 5.40 -28.20 27.85
N LEU A 581 4.74 -27.03 27.77
CA LEU A 581 3.59 -26.56 28.56
C LEU A 581 3.93 -25.97 29.95
N VAL A 582 5.19 -25.85 30.33
CA VAL A 582 5.66 -24.98 31.38
C VAL A 582 6.17 -23.67 30.76
N PRO A 583 5.74 -22.49 31.27
CA PRO A 583 6.28 -21.23 30.80
C PRO A 583 7.70 -20.95 31.33
N ASP A 584 8.56 -20.46 30.45
CA ASP A 584 10.00 -20.25 30.62
C ASP A 584 10.35 -19.56 31.95
N ASN A 585 9.53 -18.61 32.39
CA ASN A 585 9.64 -17.87 33.65
C ASN A 585 9.71 -18.80 34.87
N ASN A 586 8.94 -19.89 34.87
CA ASN A 586 8.98 -20.85 35.95
C ASN A 586 10.33 -21.59 36.01
N GLU A 587 10.94 -21.84 34.86
CA GLU A 587 12.14 -22.66 34.69
C GLU A 587 13.42 -21.89 34.75
N GLY A 588 13.56 -20.81 33.97
CA GLY A 588 14.67 -19.87 34.07
C GLY A 588 14.84 -19.29 35.48
N ASN A 589 13.74 -19.18 36.27
CA ASN A 589 13.78 -18.59 37.60
C ASN A 589 13.52 -19.54 38.81
N ASP A 590 13.31 -20.87 38.67
CA ASP A 590 13.27 -21.82 39.83
C ASP A 590 14.61 -22.50 40.13
N PHE A 591 15.57 -21.70 40.61
CA PHE A 591 16.85 -22.13 41.21
C PHE A 591 16.76 -23.08 42.42
N ASN A 592 15.55 -23.48 42.82
CA ASN A 592 15.24 -24.21 44.05
C ASN A 592 14.52 -25.55 43.79
N PHE A 593 13.99 -25.76 42.58
CA PHE A 593 13.29 -26.95 42.10
C PHE A 593 12.13 -27.35 43.04
N ASP A 594 11.22 -26.41 43.32
CA ASP A 594 9.95 -26.62 44.06
C ASP A 594 8.67 -26.22 43.30
N GLY A 595 8.79 -26.03 41.97
CA GLY A 595 7.72 -25.80 40.99
C GLY A 595 7.18 -24.37 41.01
N ILE A 596 8.01 -23.42 41.44
CA ILE A 596 7.64 -22.02 41.66
C ILE A 596 8.89 -21.15 41.49
N PRO A 597 8.91 -20.18 40.55
CA PRO A 597 10.07 -19.30 40.41
C PRO A 597 10.37 -18.51 41.70
N ASP A 598 11.66 -18.40 42.02
CA ASP A 598 12.16 -17.72 43.23
C ASP A 598 12.15 -16.17 43.01
N GLN A 599 12.10 -15.73 41.74
CA GLN A 599 11.93 -14.36 41.25
C GLN A 599 10.47 -14.09 40.82
N THR A 600 10.02 -12.83 40.72
CA THR A 600 8.65 -12.50 40.25
C THR A 600 8.49 -11.03 39.83
N PHE A 601 7.92 -10.77 38.64
CA PHE A 601 7.44 -9.46 38.17
C PHE A 601 6.72 -8.62 39.24
N THR A 602 7.04 -7.32 39.32
CA THR A 602 6.56 -6.38 40.33
C THR A 602 5.68 -5.24 39.76
N GLY A 603 5.79 -4.96 38.47
CA GLY A 603 5.23 -3.80 37.76
C GLY A 603 5.97 -2.50 38.09
N ILE A 604 7.30 -2.55 38.09
CA ILE A 604 8.27 -1.47 38.30
C ILE A 604 9.57 -1.88 37.57
N ASP A 605 10.03 -1.13 36.58
CA ASP A 605 11.46 -0.98 36.35
C ASP A 605 11.97 0.24 37.16
N THR A 606 13.28 0.34 37.40
CA THR A 606 13.90 1.50 38.08
C THR A 606 14.80 2.37 37.18
N ASP A 607 15.15 1.89 35.98
CA ASP A 607 16.26 2.39 35.15
C ASP A 607 15.80 2.88 33.78
N GLY A 608 15.04 2.08 33.06
CA GLY A 608 14.39 2.42 31.79
C GLY A 608 14.72 1.45 30.64
N ASP A 609 15.04 0.21 30.99
CA ASP A 609 15.67 -0.85 30.18
C ASP A 609 14.78 -2.11 30.06
N GLY A 610 13.46 -1.96 30.17
CA GLY A 610 12.50 -3.08 30.07
C GLY A 610 12.36 -3.94 31.34
N LEU A 611 13.44 -4.63 31.71
CA LEU A 611 13.50 -5.66 32.76
C LEU A 611 13.04 -5.18 34.16
N ASP A 612 12.13 -5.92 34.81
CA ASP A 612 11.50 -5.49 36.09
C ASP A 612 12.38 -5.66 37.36
N ASP A 613 12.18 -4.78 38.38
CA ASP A 613 12.71 -4.77 39.80
C ASP A 613 12.70 -6.17 40.49
N GLY A 614 11.95 -7.12 39.92
CA GLY A 614 11.72 -8.49 40.34
C GLY A 614 12.71 -9.52 39.80
N TYR A 615 13.43 -9.23 38.72
CA TYR A 615 14.37 -10.14 38.03
C TYR A 615 15.83 -9.69 38.10
N GLU A 616 16.12 -8.37 38.10
CA GLU A 616 17.43 -7.67 38.27
C GLU A 616 18.21 -8.03 39.58
N GLY A 617 18.48 -9.31 39.82
CA GLY A 617 19.37 -9.89 40.84
C GLY A 617 19.56 -9.13 42.16
N SER A 618 20.51 -8.16 42.18
CA SER A 618 20.99 -7.58 43.44
C SER A 618 21.38 -6.09 43.55
N ASP A 619 21.47 -5.27 42.49
CA ASP A 619 21.65 -3.80 42.61
C ASP A 619 20.51 -2.92 42.03
N VAL A 620 19.63 -3.44 41.15
CA VAL A 620 18.36 -2.82 40.67
C VAL A 620 18.50 -1.35 40.24
N ASN A 621 19.66 -0.96 39.71
CA ASN A 621 19.94 0.36 39.13
C ASN A 621 21.36 0.41 38.52
N ASP A 622 21.58 -0.45 37.53
CA ASP A 622 22.86 -0.69 36.88
C ASP A 622 23.02 0.15 35.59
N GLY A 623 21.88 0.50 34.95
CA GLY A 623 21.74 0.88 33.54
C GLY A 623 21.62 -0.37 32.66
N PHE A 624 21.38 -0.19 31.36
CA PHE A 624 21.42 -1.27 30.35
C PHE A 624 22.67 -2.15 30.54
N ASP A 625 22.48 -3.30 31.18
CA ASP A 625 23.45 -4.37 31.35
C ASP A 625 22.74 -5.61 30.79
N VAL A 626 22.67 -5.66 29.46
CA VAL A 626 21.74 -6.45 28.62
C VAL A 626 21.68 -7.95 28.90
N ASN A 627 22.52 -8.49 29.79
CA ASN A 627 22.50 -9.88 30.22
C ASN A 627 22.41 -10.06 31.77
N ASP A 628 22.10 -9.00 32.53
CA ASP A 628 22.06 -8.89 34.01
C ASP A 628 23.20 -9.69 34.73
N GLU A 629 22.89 -10.48 35.78
CA GLU A 629 23.87 -11.32 36.47
C GLU A 629 24.17 -12.65 35.68
N ILE A 630 23.70 -12.81 34.43
CA ILE A 630 23.77 -14.04 33.59
C ILE A 630 25.01 -14.06 32.65
N ASP A 631 26.19 -14.19 33.26
CA ASP A 631 27.53 -14.19 32.62
C ASP A 631 27.85 -15.53 31.87
N ASP A 632 27.16 -16.63 32.21
CA ASP A 632 27.44 -18.03 31.84
C ASP A 632 26.14 -18.88 32.00
N PRO A 633 25.16 -18.84 31.06
CA PRO A 633 23.82 -19.43 31.23
C PRO A 633 23.84 -20.88 31.74
N ALA A 634 24.69 -21.73 31.16
CA ALA A 634 24.98 -23.12 31.56
C ALA A 634 25.61 -23.30 32.98
N ASN A 635 25.62 -22.27 33.82
CA ASN A 635 26.12 -22.25 35.20
C ASN A 635 25.34 -21.31 36.10
N ASP A 636 24.71 -20.27 35.56
CA ASP A 636 24.01 -19.22 36.29
C ASP A 636 22.47 -19.30 36.16
N LEU A 637 21.90 -19.96 35.13
CA LEU A 637 20.49 -20.38 35.04
C LEU A 637 20.25 -21.82 35.57
N PRO A 638 18.99 -22.27 35.72
CA PRO A 638 18.65 -23.64 36.09
C PRO A 638 18.98 -24.71 35.02
N ASP A 639 19.34 -25.88 35.54
CA ASP A 639 19.75 -27.11 34.83
C ASP A 639 19.51 -28.28 35.81
N THR A 640 18.52 -29.15 35.52
CA THR A 640 18.08 -30.22 36.43
C THR A 640 18.90 -31.51 36.31
N ASP A 641 19.08 -32.05 35.10
CA ASP A 641 19.87 -33.27 34.81
C ASP A 641 21.39 -33.04 34.84
N GLY A 642 21.85 -31.95 34.21
CA GLY A 642 23.23 -31.72 33.78
C GLY A 642 23.49 -32.01 32.29
N THR A 643 22.62 -31.57 31.36
CA THR A 643 22.74 -31.79 29.91
C THR A 643 23.78 -30.85 29.27
N GLU A 644 23.50 -30.31 28.08
CA GLU A 644 24.29 -29.26 27.41
C GLU A 644 23.38 -28.03 27.09
N ASP A 645 22.15 -27.99 27.61
CA ASP A 645 21.22 -26.83 27.56
C ASP A 645 20.62 -26.49 28.96
N VAL A 646 19.60 -25.62 29.02
CA VAL A 646 18.92 -25.14 30.25
C VAL A 646 17.43 -25.52 30.24
N ASN A 647 16.79 -25.57 31.41
CA ASN A 647 15.42 -26.10 31.60
C ASN A 647 14.40 -25.66 30.52
N TYR A 648 14.23 -24.35 30.29
CA TYR A 648 13.25 -23.80 29.34
C TYR A 648 13.52 -24.09 27.84
N ARG A 649 14.58 -24.86 27.55
CA ARG A 649 14.94 -25.35 26.21
C ARG A 649 15.24 -26.86 26.18
N ASP A 650 14.90 -27.61 27.23
CA ASP A 650 15.17 -29.05 27.34
C ASP A 650 13.93 -29.86 27.79
N LEU A 651 13.00 -30.04 26.85
CA LEU A 651 11.76 -30.84 26.80
C LEU A 651 11.72 -32.22 27.51
N ASP A 652 12.82 -32.71 28.09
CA ASP A 652 12.98 -33.89 28.99
C ASP A 652 13.76 -33.43 30.24
N ASP A 653 13.22 -32.40 30.93
CA ASP A 653 13.94 -31.48 31.84
C ASP A 653 14.79 -32.18 32.93
N ASP A 654 14.29 -33.29 33.49
CA ASP A 654 15.02 -34.05 34.52
C ASP A 654 15.91 -35.20 34.00
N GLY A 655 15.81 -35.54 32.71
CA GLY A 655 16.59 -36.57 32.04
C GLY A 655 16.23 -38.03 32.38
N ASP A 656 15.03 -38.32 32.91
CA ASP A 656 14.47 -39.69 33.00
C ASP A 656 14.38 -40.35 31.61
N GLY A 657 14.03 -39.58 30.58
CA GLY A 657 13.66 -40.03 29.25
C GLY A 657 12.16 -39.92 28.95
N ILE A 658 11.43 -39.08 29.68
CA ILE A 658 9.99 -38.81 29.52
C ILE A 658 9.83 -37.30 29.43
N ASN A 659 9.33 -36.83 28.29
CA ASN A 659 9.12 -35.41 28.06
C ASN A 659 8.10 -34.81 29.07
N THR A 660 8.32 -33.57 29.54
CA THR A 660 7.45 -32.87 30.50
C THR A 660 5.93 -32.90 30.17
N PRO A 661 5.46 -32.79 28.91
CA PRO A 661 4.04 -32.88 28.59
C PRO A 661 3.40 -34.25 28.90
N ASP A 662 4.20 -35.33 28.93
CA ASP A 662 3.77 -36.69 29.28
C ASP A 662 3.76 -36.89 30.83
N GLU A 663 4.27 -35.94 31.62
CA GLU A 663 4.32 -35.97 33.09
C GLU A 663 3.13 -35.24 33.76
N ASP A 664 1.92 -35.40 33.19
CA ASP A 664 0.62 -35.01 33.80
C ASP A 664 -0.21 -36.23 34.31
N PRO A 665 0.03 -36.73 35.55
CA PRO A 665 -0.75 -37.81 36.17
C PRO A 665 -2.25 -37.54 36.47
N ASP A 666 -2.73 -36.29 36.66
CA ASP A 666 -4.18 -36.02 36.83
C ASP A 666 -4.91 -35.97 35.47
N GLY A 667 -4.22 -35.52 34.42
CA GLY A 667 -4.75 -35.28 33.08
C GLY A 667 -5.56 -33.98 33.02
N ASP A 668 -5.00 -32.87 33.52
CA ASP A 668 -5.64 -31.54 33.51
C ASP A 668 -4.86 -30.39 32.84
N ASP A 669 -3.83 -30.76 32.05
CA ASP A 669 -3.04 -29.92 31.14
C ASP A 669 -2.16 -28.86 31.89
N ASP A 670 -1.45 -29.26 32.97
CA ASP A 670 -0.66 -28.40 33.90
C ASP A 670 0.39 -29.22 34.72
N PRO A 671 1.57 -29.58 34.15
CA PRO A 671 2.57 -30.44 34.82
C PRO A 671 3.21 -29.80 36.07
N THR A 672 3.25 -28.46 36.13
CA THR A 672 3.88 -27.66 37.21
C THR A 672 3.43 -28.01 38.64
N ASN A 673 2.26 -28.67 38.78
CA ASN A 673 1.57 -28.84 40.05
C ASN A 673 1.44 -30.29 40.57
N ASP A 674 1.90 -31.30 39.81
CA ASP A 674 1.82 -32.71 40.23
C ASP A 674 3.09 -33.20 40.98
N ASP A 675 2.87 -34.00 42.04
CA ASP A 675 3.87 -34.46 43.04
C ASP A 675 3.47 -35.88 43.50
N THR A 676 3.88 -36.90 42.74
CA THR A 676 3.44 -38.30 42.88
C THR A 676 3.98 -38.98 44.15
N ASP A 677 5.23 -38.71 44.59
CA ASP A 677 5.74 -39.24 45.87
C ASP A 677 5.09 -38.52 47.08
N GLY A 678 4.93 -37.20 46.98
CA GLY A 678 4.58 -36.33 48.10
C GLY A 678 5.80 -35.78 48.85
N ASP A 679 6.94 -35.57 48.17
CA ASP A 679 8.17 -35.00 48.74
C ASP A 679 8.11 -33.46 48.73
N GLY A 680 7.67 -32.89 47.59
CA GLY A 680 7.51 -31.45 47.35
C GLY A 680 8.45 -30.87 46.28
N THR A 681 8.92 -31.70 45.36
CA THR A 681 9.44 -31.32 44.03
C THR A 681 8.36 -31.81 43.02
N PRO A 682 8.08 -31.09 41.93
CA PRO A 682 7.21 -31.58 40.86
C PRO A 682 7.71 -32.90 40.26
N ASP A 683 6.85 -33.64 39.57
CA ASP A 683 7.26 -34.89 38.93
C ASP A 683 8.32 -34.62 37.83
N TYR A 684 8.11 -33.61 36.96
CA TYR A 684 9.06 -33.16 35.91
C TYR A 684 10.42 -32.61 36.41
N LEU A 685 10.65 -32.59 37.73
CA LEU A 685 11.89 -32.12 38.37
C LEU A 685 12.46 -33.16 39.37
N ASP A 686 11.93 -34.39 39.46
CA ASP A 686 12.45 -35.47 40.33
C ASP A 686 12.92 -36.70 39.53
N PRO A 687 14.22 -36.74 39.10
CA PRO A 687 14.79 -37.86 38.34
C PRO A 687 15.11 -39.07 39.22
N THR A 688 14.28 -39.25 40.26
CA THR A 688 14.17 -40.42 41.12
C THR A 688 12.73 -40.93 41.26
N ILE A 689 11.77 -40.34 40.54
CA ILE A 689 10.51 -41.00 40.16
C ILE A 689 10.80 -42.21 39.25
N ASP A 690 9.77 -43.01 38.96
CA ASP A 690 9.79 -44.09 37.95
C ASP A 690 8.39 -43.96 37.28
N LEU A 691 8.07 -42.85 36.60
CA LEU A 691 6.72 -42.60 36.05
C LEU A 691 6.43 -43.57 34.90
N ILE A 692 5.18 -44.01 34.73
CA ILE A 692 4.81 -45.02 33.71
C ILE A 692 4.29 -44.29 32.47
N ASN A 693 5.15 -44.06 31.49
CA ASN A 693 4.76 -43.65 30.14
C ASN A 693 4.49 -44.89 29.25
N VAL A 694 3.29 -44.98 28.67
CA VAL A 694 2.98 -45.93 27.58
C VAL A 694 2.55 -45.20 26.30
N VAL A 695 3.14 -45.59 25.16
CA VAL A 695 3.15 -44.76 23.94
C VAL A 695 2.28 -45.36 22.82
N ASP A 696 1.63 -44.52 22.01
CA ASP A 696 0.70 -44.91 20.93
C ASP A 696 1.36 -45.86 19.88
N ASP A 697 0.70 -46.99 19.58
CA ASP A 697 1.18 -48.06 18.68
C ASP A 697 0.63 -47.96 17.25
N GLU A 698 1.45 -48.33 16.24
CA GLU A 698 1.01 -48.62 14.87
C GLU A 698 1.35 -50.07 14.42
N ALA A 699 0.38 -50.81 13.88
CA ALA A 699 0.61 -52.18 13.38
C ALA A 699 -0.10 -52.50 12.05
N ALA A 700 0.65 -52.99 11.05
CA ALA A 700 0.12 -53.38 9.73
C ALA A 700 0.01 -54.91 9.55
N ILE A 701 -1.20 -55.45 9.37
CA ILE A 701 -1.43 -56.92 9.37
C ILE A 701 -2.27 -57.46 8.18
N PRO A 702 -2.16 -58.75 7.81
CA PRO A 702 -2.93 -59.33 6.69
C PRO A 702 -4.42 -59.63 6.98
N GLU A 703 -5.30 -59.47 5.98
CA GLU A 703 -6.71 -59.90 5.99
C GLU A 703 -6.89 -61.35 6.52
N ASP A 704 -7.96 -61.60 7.29
CA ASP A 704 -8.36 -62.92 7.82
C ASP A 704 -7.28 -63.60 8.73
N THR A 705 -6.26 -62.87 9.20
CA THR A 705 -5.09 -63.40 9.93
C THR A 705 -5.02 -62.89 11.38
N THR A 706 -4.70 -63.76 12.33
CA THR A 706 -4.40 -63.41 13.74
C THR A 706 -2.91 -63.11 13.87
N THR A 707 -2.57 -62.02 14.56
CA THR A 707 -1.19 -61.54 14.76
C THR A 707 -0.94 -61.29 16.25
N GLU A 708 0.30 -61.52 16.68
CA GLU A 708 0.84 -61.11 17.98
C GLU A 708 1.50 -59.72 17.78
N ILE A 709 1.18 -58.76 18.64
CA ILE A 709 1.67 -57.37 18.63
C ILE A 709 2.33 -57.15 19.99
N ASP A 710 3.62 -56.86 20.00
CA ASP A 710 4.29 -56.30 21.16
C ASP A 710 3.93 -54.81 21.23
N VAL A 711 3.61 -54.34 22.44
CA VAL A 711 3.15 -52.96 22.74
C VAL A 711 3.94 -52.37 23.92
N LEU A 712 5.02 -53.03 24.30
CA LEU A 712 5.88 -52.70 25.44
C LEU A 712 7.34 -52.56 24.95
N GLU A 713 7.53 -52.25 23.66
CA GLU A 713 8.84 -52.11 22.98
C GLU A 713 9.25 -50.63 22.85
N ASN A 714 8.26 -49.74 22.84
CA ASN A 714 8.33 -48.27 22.89
C ASN A 714 8.02 -47.69 24.28
N ASP A 715 7.34 -48.43 25.16
CA ASP A 715 6.99 -47.98 26.52
C ASP A 715 8.20 -47.90 27.48
N LEU A 716 8.15 -46.95 28.42
CA LEU A 716 9.15 -46.77 29.47
C LEU A 716 8.66 -47.22 30.85
N ASN A 717 9.61 -47.43 31.77
CA ASN A 717 9.41 -47.73 33.20
C ASN A 717 8.41 -48.86 33.57
N ILE A 718 8.03 -49.71 32.60
CA ILE A 718 7.03 -50.79 32.73
C ILE A 718 7.26 -51.69 33.98
N PRO A 719 6.33 -51.69 34.95
CA PRO A 719 6.57 -52.31 36.26
C PRO A 719 6.58 -53.83 36.23
N SER A 720 7.57 -54.45 36.90
CA SER A 720 7.73 -55.92 36.91
C SER A 720 6.64 -56.71 37.65
N ASP A 721 5.73 -56.04 38.36
CA ASP A 721 4.46 -56.59 38.83
C ASP A 721 3.35 -55.53 38.74
N GLY A 722 2.24 -55.85 38.05
CA GLY A 722 1.17 -54.90 37.67
C GLY A 722 -0.11 -55.54 37.11
N GLU A 723 -0.99 -54.77 36.45
CA GLU A 723 -2.18 -55.26 35.71
C GLU A 723 -2.35 -54.53 34.35
N LEU A 724 -1.85 -55.13 33.26
CA LEU A 724 -2.15 -54.71 31.88
C LEU A 724 -3.62 -54.98 31.54
N THR A 725 -4.31 -54.00 30.96
CA THR A 725 -5.69 -54.13 30.47
C THR A 725 -5.86 -53.56 29.06
N VAL A 726 -6.93 -53.97 28.37
CA VAL A 726 -7.23 -53.52 27.00
C VAL A 726 -8.73 -53.28 26.84
N THR A 727 -9.10 -52.31 25.99
CA THR A 727 -10.48 -52.18 25.53
C THR A 727 -10.77 -53.19 24.41
N GLN A 728 -11.74 -52.94 23.53
CA GLN A 728 -12.11 -53.89 22.47
C GLN A 728 -12.45 -53.16 21.16
N PRO A 729 -11.70 -53.43 20.08
CA PRO A 729 -11.82 -52.70 18.82
C PRO A 729 -13.14 -52.99 18.09
N THR A 730 -13.46 -52.17 17.09
CA THR A 730 -14.78 -52.21 16.43
C THR A 730 -14.90 -53.30 15.37
N ASN A 731 -13.81 -53.66 14.72
CA ASN A 731 -13.76 -54.59 13.58
C ASN A 731 -12.85 -55.80 13.85
N GLY A 732 -12.50 -56.08 15.11
CA GLY A 732 -11.68 -57.22 15.53
C GLY A 732 -11.97 -57.70 16.96
N ILE A 733 -11.03 -58.43 17.52
CA ILE A 733 -10.95 -58.85 18.94
C ILE A 733 -9.47 -58.85 19.33
N VAL A 734 -9.13 -58.24 20.46
CA VAL A 734 -7.83 -58.40 21.12
C VAL A 734 -7.96 -59.30 22.36
N GLU A 735 -7.03 -60.23 22.56
CA GLU A 735 -6.85 -61.03 23.78
C GLU A 735 -5.40 -60.90 24.26
N ILE A 736 -5.16 -60.57 25.54
CA ILE A 736 -3.80 -60.55 26.13
C ILE A 736 -3.26 -61.99 26.27
N ASN A 737 -2.02 -62.23 25.87
CA ASN A 737 -1.32 -63.51 25.96
C ASN A 737 -0.29 -63.48 27.11
N ASP A 738 -0.73 -63.96 28.27
CA ASP A 738 -0.12 -63.77 29.60
C ASP A 738 1.28 -64.37 29.87
N GLY A 739 2.07 -64.74 28.86
CA GLY A 739 3.33 -65.51 28.96
C GLY A 739 3.22 -66.93 29.57
N GLY A 740 2.16 -67.20 30.31
CA GLY A 740 2.10 -68.17 31.42
C GLY A 740 2.53 -67.60 32.78
N THR A 741 2.61 -66.29 32.92
CA THR A 741 3.30 -65.47 33.93
C THR A 741 2.41 -64.36 34.55
N PRO A 742 1.15 -64.60 34.99
CA PRO A 742 0.10 -63.56 35.14
C PRO A 742 0.19 -62.72 36.43
N ASP A 743 1.41 -62.50 36.92
CA ASP A 743 1.78 -61.62 38.03
C ASP A 743 3.05 -60.79 37.63
N ASP A 744 3.40 -60.70 36.33
CA ASP A 744 4.66 -60.16 35.74
C ASP A 744 4.36 -59.76 34.27
N ILE A 745 4.21 -58.46 33.98
CA ILE A 745 3.74 -57.97 32.65
C ILE A 745 4.87 -57.89 31.60
N THR A 746 6.13 -58.09 31.99
CA THR A 746 7.29 -57.98 31.09
C THR A 746 7.45 -59.15 30.10
N ASP A 747 6.50 -60.08 30.04
CA ASP A 747 6.32 -61.03 28.92
C ASP A 747 4.85 -61.21 28.44
N ASP A 748 4.00 -60.21 28.69
CA ASP A 748 2.62 -60.11 28.16
C ASP A 748 2.62 -59.49 26.74
N ILE A 749 1.92 -60.13 25.79
CA ILE A 749 1.84 -59.69 24.38
C ILE A 749 0.36 -59.60 23.94
N LEU A 750 -0.01 -58.62 23.10
CA LEU A 750 -1.37 -58.47 22.62
C LEU A 750 -1.65 -59.34 21.38
N VAL A 751 -2.80 -60.02 21.35
CA VAL A 751 -3.18 -60.89 20.22
C VAL A 751 -4.44 -60.36 19.53
N TYR A 752 -4.25 -59.61 18.45
CA TYR A 752 -5.36 -59.10 17.64
C TYR A 752 -5.82 -60.10 16.57
N THR A 753 -7.14 -60.17 16.35
CA THR A 753 -7.77 -60.92 15.26
C THR A 753 -8.88 -60.08 14.60
N PRO A 754 -8.77 -59.74 13.30
CA PRO A 754 -9.81 -59.00 12.58
C PRO A 754 -11.06 -59.84 12.33
N ASP A 755 -12.22 -59.19 12.23
CA ASP A 755 -13.49 -59.82 11.86
C ASP A 755 -13.45 -60.22 10.37
N SER A 756 -13.98 -61.39 10.05
CA SER A 756 -13.58 -62.09 8.81
C SER A 756 -14.04 -61.37 7.52
N GLY A 757 -13.07 -61.02 6.68
CA GLY A 757 -13.24 -60.18 5.49
C GLY A 757 -13.24 -58.67 5.76
N PHE A 758 -12.65 -58.22 6.87
CA PHE A 758 -12.35 -56.81 7.15
C PHE A 758 -11.07 -56.34 6.42
N ASN A 759 -11.06 -55.06 6.06
CA ASN A 759 -9.93 -54.36 5.43
C ASN A 759 -10.11 -52.84 5.64
N GLY A 760 -9.06 -52.18 6.13
CA GLY A 760 -9.07 -50.80 6.64
C GLY A 760 -8.46 -50.71 8.04
N THR A 761 -8.55 -49.53 8.66
CA THR A 761 -8.04 -49.27 10.02
C THR A 761 -9.05 -49.61 11.11
N ASP A 762 -8.57 -50.09 12.25
CA ASP A 762 -9.31 -50.42 13.47
C ASP A 762 -8.41 -50.16 14.68
N SER A 763 -8.94 -49.66 15.80
CA SER A 763 -8.12 -49.29 16.98
C SER A 763 -8.78 -49.63 18.32
N PHE A 764 -7.97 -49.68 19.38
CA PHE A 764 -8.36 -49.88 20.78
C PHE A 764 -7.33 -49.24 21.73
N GLU A 765 -7.71 -48.90 22.96
CA GLU A 765 -6.78 -48.46 24.01
C GLU A 765 -6.24 -49.64 24.84
N TYR A 766 -4.98 -49.58 25.30
CA TYR A 766 -4.44 -50.40 26.38
C TYR A 766 -4.12 -49.53 27.60
N THR A 767 -4.00 -50.13 28.79
CA THR A 767 -3.69 -49.44 30.04
C THR A 767 -2.73 -50.31 30.85
N VAL A 768 -1.58 -49.78 31.23
CA VAL A 768 -0.68 -50.40 32.21
C VAL A 768 -0.98 -49.82 33.60
N CYS A 769 -0.79 -50.62 34.65
CA CYS A 769 -0.91 -50.18 36.05
C CYS A 769 0.09 -50.94 36.93
N ASP A 770 0.63 -50.30 37.97
CA ASP A 770 1.50 -50.89 38.98
C ASP A 770 0.73 -51.62 40.12
N THR A 771 1.38 -51.88 41.28
CA THR A 771 0.70 -52.49 42.45
C THR A 771 0.21 -51.49 43.50
N GLU A 772 0.66 -50.23 43.45
CA GLU A 772 0.30 -49.19 44.39
C GLU A 772 -0.97 -48.44 43.95
N GLY A 773 -1.12 -48.17 42.64
CA GLY A 773 -2.33 -47.67 41.98
C GLY A 773 -2.14 -46.73 40.78
N ASN A 774 -0.90 -46.51 40.33
CA ASN A 774 -0.54 -45.62 39.22
C ASN A 774 -0.83 -46.34 37.89
N CYS A 775 -1.31 -45.61 36.87
CA CYS A 775 -1.75 -46.20 35.60
C CYS A 775 -1.72 -45.19 34.46
N ASP A 776 -1.28 -45.62 33.27
CA ASP A 776 -1.30 -44.82 32.02
C ASP A 776 -1.89 -45.62 30.83
N THR A 777 -2.29 -44.97 29.71
CA THR A 777 -3.20 -45.50 28.66
C THR A 777 -2.97 -44.96 27.23
N ALA A 778 -2.22 -45.73 26.41
CA ALA A 778 -2.05 -45.49 24.97
C ALA A 778 -3.08 -46.19 24.05
N THR A 779 -3.09 -45.78 22.77
CA THR A 779 -3.95 -46.28 21.68
C THR A 779 -3.16 -47.12 20.66
N VAL A 780 -3.72 -48.28 20.29
CA VAL A 780 -3.20 -49.14 19.23
C VAL A 780 -3.96 -48.94 17.92
N THR A 781 -3.29 -48.47 16.89
CA THR A 781 -3.83 -48.28 15.53
C THR A 781 -3.41 -49.40 14.58
N ILE A 782 -4.39 -50.18 14.11
CA ILE A 782 -4.13 -51.38 13.29
C ILE A 782 -4.64 -51.20 11.85
N THR A 783 -3.72 -51.23 10.89
CA THR A 783 -4.05 -51.27 9.45
C THR A 783 -4.19 -52.71 8.96
N VAL A 784 -5.43 -53.18 8.78
CA VAL A 784 -5.74 -54.53 8.27
C VAL A 784 -5.79 -54.51 6.74
N GLY A 785 -4.74 -55.03 6.10
CA GLY A 785 -4.48 -54.88 4.68
C GLY A 785 -4.22 -56.17 3.90
N THR A 786 -3.77 -56.00 2.66
CA THR A 786 -2.70 -56.87 2.15
C THR A 786 -1.38 -56.19 2.56
N PRO A 787 -0.39 -56.90 3.13
CA PRO A 787 0.90 -56.30 3.42
C PRO A 787 1.54 -55.72 2.13
N PRO A 788 2.50 -54.78 2.25
CA PRO A 788 3.27 -54.30 1.11
C PRO A 788 3.87 -55.49 0.35
N VAL A 789 3.98 -55.32 -0.97
CA VAL A 789 4.61 -56.32 -1.83
C VAL A 789 6.03 -55.84 -2.06
N LEU A 790 7.01 -56.63 -1.61
CA LEU A 790 8.42 -56.49 -1.96
C LEU A 790 8.56 -56.28 -3.48
N ASP A 791 8.98 -55.08 -3.88
CA ASP A 791 9.16 -54.62 -5.27
C ASP A 791 10.56 -54.00 -5.34
N VAL A 792 11.45 -54.66 -6.08
CA VAL A 792 12.92 -54.43 -6.07
C VAL A 792 13.37 -53.92 -7.45
N VAL A 793 14.24 -52.90 -7.53
CA VAL A 793 14.34 -51.97 -8.67
C VAL A 793 15.75 -51.93 -9.32
N ASP A 794 15.85 -51.69 -10.64
CA ASP A 794 17.13 -51.72 -11.38
C ASP A 794 17.94 -50.41 -11.22
N ASP A 795 19.12 -50.46 -10.57
CA ASP A 795 20.02 -49.29 -10.36
C ASP A 795 20.97 -48.97 -11.53
N GLU A 796 21.44 -47.71 -11.60
CA GLU A 796 22.58 -47.30 -12.43
C GLU A 796 23.50 -46.32 -11.69
N VAL A 797 24.80 -46.64 -11.62
CA VAL A 797 25.86 -45.93 -10.88
C VAL A 797 27.13 -45.79 -11.75
N THR A 798 28.04 -44.86 -11.42
CA THR A 798 29.29 -44.65 -12.18
C THR A 798 30.51 -44.56 -11.25
N THR A 799 31.72 -44.88 -11.75
CA THR A 799 32.96 -44.80 -10.95
C THR A 799 34.22 -44.69 -11.82
N PRO A 800 35.32 -44.07 -11.36
CA PRO A 800 36.61 -44.03 -12.09
C PRO A 800 37.31 -45.40 -12.28
N GLU A 801 38.17 -45.50 -13.31
CA GLU A 801 39.08 -46.64 -13.52
C GLU A 801 40.05 -46.81 -12.32
N ASP A 802 40.02 -48.00 -11.71
CA ASP A 802 40.78 -48.43 -10.52
C ASP A 802 40.27 -47.91 -9.14
N THR A 803 39.12 -47.21 -9.09
CA THR A 803 38.50 -46.70 -7.83
C THR A 803 37.44 -47.67 -7.28
N THR A 804 37.44 -47.88 -5.96
CA THR A 804 36.38 -48.61 -5.22
C THR A 804 35.25 -47.64 -4.84
N ILE A 805 34.00 -48.08 -4.91
CA ILE A 805 32.82 -47.34 -4.45
C ILE A 805 31.95 -48.21 -3.56
N GLU A 806 31.12 -47.57 -2.75
CA GLU A 806 30.06 -48.20 -1.97
C GLU A 806 28.71 -47.82 -2.63
N ILE A 807 27.71 -48.70 -2.53
CA ILE A 807 26.45 -48.61 -3.28
C ILE A 807 25.34 -49.02 -2.31
N ASP A 808 24.47 -48.09 -1.96
CA ASP A 808 23.13 -48.43 -1.46
C ASP A 808 22.30 -49.00 -2.63
N VAL A 809 21.69 -50.16 -2.41
CA VAL A 809 20.83 -50.88 -3.39
C VAL A 809 19.39 -51.05 -2.89
N LEU A 810 19.01 -50.35 -1.82
CA LEU A 810 17.71 -50.43 -1.16
C LEU A 810 16.99 -49.07 -1.15
N ALA A 811 17.72 -47.95 -1.27
CA ALA A 811 17.20 -46.58 -1.30
C ALA A 811 16.08 -46.28 -2.33
N ASN A 812 15.84 -47.15 -3.32
CA ASN A 812 14.77 -47.02 -4.31
C ASN A 812 13.76 -48.18 -4.30
N ASP A 813 13.92 -49.15 -3.41
CA ASP A 813 13.06 -50.32 -3.26
C ASP A 813 11.86 -50.03 -2.34
N THR A 814 10.83 -50.89 -2.39
CA THR A 814 9.68 -50.76 -1.46
C THR A 814 9.22 -52.11 -0.91
N GLY A 815 8.76 -52.11 0.35
CA GLY A 815 8.38 -53.33 1.04
C GLY A 815 9.57 -54.22 1.44
N ILE A 816 10.74 -53.61 1.67
CA ILE A 816 11.91 -54.25 2.28
C ILE A 816 11.58 -54.69 3.72
N PRO A 817 11.85 -55.94 4.12
CA PRO A 817 11.77 -56.38 5.51
C PRO A 817 13.04 -56.01 6.27
N THR A 818 12.93 -55.76 7.58
CA THR A 818 14.09 -55.62 8.47
C THR A 818 14.84 -56.95 8.62
N ASP A 819 14.15 -58.07 8.90
CA ASP A 819 14.74 -59.36 9.25
C ASP A 819 15.22 -60.25 8.06
N GLY A 820 15.61 -59.65 6.94
CA GLY A 820 15.75 -60.31 5.62
C GLY A 820 17.03 -61.11 5.31
N GLU A 821 17.19 -61.50 4.03
CA GLU A 821 18.46 -61.99 3.44
C GLU A 821 18.75 -61.23 2.12
N LEU A 822 19.69 -60.28 2.13
CA LEU A 822 20.25 -59.67 0.91
C LEU A 822 21.33 -60.57 0.30
N THR A 823 21.30 -60.75 -1.04
CA THR A 823 22.33 -61.51 -1.76
C THR A 823 22.71 -60.89 -3.10
N VAL A 824 24.00 -60.86 -3.40
CA VAL A 824 24.59 -60.30 -4.63
C VAL A 824 25.29 -61.38 -5.49
N THR A 825 25.50 -61.10 -6.79
CA THR A 825 26.05 -62.07 -7.76
C THR A 825 27.49 -61.77 -8.24
N ASP A 826 28.26 -62.84 -8.53
CA ASP A 826 29.65 -62.77 -9.04
C ASP A 826 29.77 -61.90 -10.32
N LEU A 827 30.43 -60.74 -10.22
CA LEU A 827 30.74 -59.85 -11.36
C LEU A 827 31.75 -60.42 -12.36
N ALA A 828 31.74 -59.84 -13.56
CA ALA A 828 32.63 -60.25 -14.65
C ALA A 828 33.92 -59.42 -14.73
N ASN A 829 33.88 -58.14 -14.32
CA ASN A 829 34.98 -57.19 -14.42
C ASN A 829 35.29 -56.45 -13.10
N GLY A 830 34.60 -56.73 -11.99
CA GLY A 830 34.97 -56.29 -10.64
C GLY A 830 34.99 -57.42 -9.59
N ILE A 831 34.88 -57.00 -8.33
CA ILE A 831 34.54 -57.78 -7.13
C ILE A 831 33.42 -56.98 -6.44
N VAL A 832 32.47 -57.67 -5.81
CA VAL A 832 31.50 -57.07 -4.90
C VAL A 832 31.51 -57.84 -3.59
N GLU A 833 31.45 -57.13 -2.47
CA GLU A 833 31.31 -57.66 -1.11
C GLU A 833 30.22 -56.81 -0.41
N ILE A 834 29.37 -57.42 0.42
CA ILE A 834 28.38 -56.70 1.23
C ILE A 834 29.07 -56.28 2.54
N ASN A 835 28.81 -55.06 3.02
CA ASN A 835 29.25 -54.51 4.29
C ASN A 835 28.07 -54.50 5.27
N ASP A 836 28.12 -55.40 6.25
CA ASP A 836 26.96 -55.87 7.01
C ASP A 836 26.66 -55.06 8.28
N GLY A 837 26.92 -53.74 8.28
CA GLY A 837 26.74 -52.77 9.38
C GLY A 837 27.52 -53.00 10.69
N GLY A 838 27.81 -54.27 11.01
CA GLY A 838 27.84 -54.80 12.36
C GLY A 838 26.56 -55.55 12.77
N THR A 839 25.50 -55.49 11.94
CA THR A 839 24.08 -55.77 12.22
C THR A 839 23.56 -57.14 11.77
N GLN A 840 24.33 -57.96 11.03
CA GLN A 840 24.19 -59.39 10.62
C GLN A 840 22.82 -60.05 10.30
N ASP A 841 21.75 -59.76 11.05
CA ASP A 841 20.39 -60.30 10.87
C ASP A 841 19.36 -59.17 10.58
N ASP A 842 19.79 -57.90 10.49
CA ASP A 842 19.09 -56.78 9.83
C ASP A 842 19.65 -56.61 8.40
N ILE A 843 18.88 -56.03 7.47
CA ILE A 843 19.33 -55.68 6.11
C ILE A 843 19.13 -54.21 5.72
N THR A 844 18.62 -53.36 6.62
CA THR A 844 18.31 -51.96 6.29
C THR A 844 19.55 -51.07 6.15
N ASP A 845 20.68 -51.44 6.76
CA ASP A 845 21.99 -50.76 6.66
C ASP A 845 23.04 -51.53 5.80
N ASP A 846 22.59 -52.48 4.98
CA ASP A 846 23.43 -53.49 4.30
C ASP A 846 24.02 -53.00 2.96
N ILE A 847 25.10 -52.20 3.04
CA ILE A 847 25.70 -51.48 1.89
C ILE A 847 26.59 -52.38 1.00
N VAL A 848 26.52 -52.18 -0.34
CA VAL A 848 27.17 -53.03 -1.33
C VAL A 848 28.46 -52.40 -1.90
N VAL A 849 29.63 -52.94 -1.53
CA VAL A 849 30.94 -52.40 -1.89
C VAL A 849 31.46 -52.99 -3.22
N TYR A 850 31.59 -52.17 -4.27
CA TYR A 850 32.13 -52.56 -5.57
C TYR A 850 33.59 -52.12 -5.79
N THR A 851 34.43 -53.06 -6.23
CA THR A 851 35.81 -52.78 -6.65
C THR A 851 36.08 -53.27 -8.09
N PRO A 852 36.38 -52.40 -9.07
CA PRO A 852 36.70 -52.80 -10.44
C PRO A 852 38.05 -53.53 -10.55
N ASN A 853 38.21 -54.37 -11.57
CA ASN A 853 39.50 -55.01 -11.85
C ASN A 853 40.49 -54.00 -12.43
N ALA A 854 41.67 -53.88 -11.81
CA ALA A 854 42.74 -52.99 -12.23
C ALA A 854 42.99 -52.96 -13.77
N GLY A 855 42.74 -51.80 -14.37
CA GLY A 855 42.78 -51.52 -15.81
C GLY A 855 41.45 -51.77 -16.55
N PHE A 856 40.30 -51.55 -15.90
CA PHE A 856 38.97 -51.75 -16.47
C PHE A 856 38.26 -50.43 -16.80
N ASN A 857 37.59 -50.41 -17.95
CA ASN A 857 36.84 -49.26 -18.46
C ASN A 857 35.68 -49.77 -19.35
N GLY A 858 34.48 -49.28 -19.09
CA GLY A 858 33.21 -49.77 -19.63
C GLY A 858 32.25 -50.26 -18.54
N THR A 859 31.03 -50.65 -18.94
CA THR A 859 29.99 -51.09 -18.01
C THR A 859 30.21 -52.51 -17.49
N ASP A 860 30.01 -52.72 -16.18
CA ASP A 860 29.84 -54.02 -15.51
C ASP A 860 28.43 -54.07 -14.88
N THR A 861 27.92 -55.26 -14.52
CA THR A 861 26.53 -55.42 -14.02
C THR A 861 26.43 -56.60 -13.05
N PHE A 862 25.66 -56.47 -11.97
CA PHE A 862 25.25 -57.60 -11.11
C PHE A 862 23.75 -57.63 -10.87
N GLU A 863 23.21 -58.83 -10.60
CA GLU A 863 21.87 -59.03 -10.05
C GLU A 863 22.00 -59.06 -8.51
N TYR A 864 21.12 -58.35 -7.78
CA TYR A 864 20.92 -58.48 -6.33
C TYR A 864 19.53 -59.07 -6.03
N THR A 865 19.30 -59.54 -4.81
CA THR A 865 18.07 -60.25 -4.41
C THR A 865 17.85 -60.09 -2.93
N VAL A 866 16.72 -59.48 -2.56
CA VAL A 866 16.19 -59.42 -1.19
C VAL A 866 15.18 -60.54 -0.99
N CYS A 867 15.17 -61.14 0.20
CA CYS A 867 14.16 -62.12 0.64
C CYS A 867 13.64 -61.77 2.06
N ASP A 868 12.35 -62.01 2.31
CA ASP A 868 11.77 -62.03 3.66
C ASP A 868 11.97 -63.41 4.35
N THR A 869 11.70 -63.50 5.66
CA THR A 869 11.84 -64.75 6.42
C THR A 869 10.81 -65.83 6.06
N GLU A 870 9.67 -65.44 5.49
CA GLU A 870 8.71 -66.34 4.81
C GLU A 870 9.29 -67.01 3.55
N GLY A 871 10.27 -66.38 2.90
CA GLY A 871 10.90 -66.79 1.64
C GLY A 871 10.16 -66.33 0.39
N ASN A 872 9.46 -65.20 0.43
CA ASN A 872 9.19 -64.37 -0.74
C ASN A 872 10.46 -63.56 -1.04
N CYS A 873 10.77 -63.37 -2.32
CA CYS A 873 11.97 -62.66 -2.77
C CYS A 873 11.69 -61.98 -4.11
N ASP A 874 12.33 -60.84 -4.37
CA ASP A 874 12.41 -60.26 -5.71
C ASP A 874 13.87 -59.92 -6.10
N THR A 875 14.11 -59.43 -7.32
CA THR A 875 15.46 -59.44 -7.93
C THR A 875 15.62 -58.38 -9.01
N ALA A 876 16.57 -57.47 -8.84
CA ALA A 876 16.90 -56.43 -9.82
C ALA A 876 18.41 -56.32 -10.12
N THR A 877 18.78 -55.33 -10.94
CA THR A 877 20.07 -55.28 -11.65
C THR A 877 20.82 -53.96 -11.46
N VAL A 878 21.91 -53.99 -10.71
CA VAL A 878 22.84 -52.85 -10.60
C VAL A 878 23.70 -52.72 -11.87
N THR A 879 23.69 -51.55 -12.47
CA THR A 879 24.48 -51.21 -13.68
C THR A 879 25.60 -50.22 -13.34
N ILE A 880 26.86 -50.65 -13.42
CA ILE A 880 28.03 -49.84 -13.02
C ILE A 880 28.80 -49.39 -14.26
N ASN A 881 28.87 -48.08 -14.53
CA ASN A 881 29.65 -47.52 -15.63
C ASN A 881 31.06 -47.10 -15.16
N VAL A 882 32.05 -47.96 -15.37
CA VAL A 882 33.45 -47.66 -14.99
C VAL A 882 34.13 -46.79 -16.05
N GLY A 883 34.36 -45.52 -15.73
CA GLY A 883 34.81 -44.47 -16.65
C GLY A 883 36.31 -44.19 -16.62
N THR A 884 36.74 -43.22 -17.41
CA THR A 884 37.71 -42.24 -16.88
C THR A 884 36.88 -41.21 -16.13
N PRO A 885 37.34 -40.64 -15.01
CA PRO A 885 36.60 -39.57 -14.36
C PRO A 885 36.32 -38.44 -15.36
N GLN A 886 35.19 -37.76 -15.17
CA GLN A 886 35.01 -36.45 -15.78
C GLN A 886 36.14 -35.56 -15.25
N MET A 887 36.80 -34.81 -16.12
CA MET A 887 37.70 -33.78 -15.59
C MET A 887 36.81 -32.62 -15.18
N LEU A 888 37.05 -32.10 -13.99
CA LEU A 888 36.69 -30.74 -13.62
C LEU A 888 37.17 -29.80 -14.76
N ASP A 889 36.23 -29.02 -15.31
CA ASP A 889 36.39 -28.10 -16.44
C ASP A 889 35.54 -26.88 -16.05
N VAL A 890 36.18 -25.94 -15.33
CA VAL A 890 35.55 -24.77 -14.66
C VAL A 890 35.66 -23.51 -15.53
N VAL A 891 34.60 -22.70 -15.68
CA VAL A 891 34.39 -21.83 -16.86
C VAL A 891 34.01 -20.38 -16.53
N ASP A 892 34.76 -19.42 -17.06
CA ASP A 892 34.53 -17.95 -16.89
C ASP A 892 33.07 -17.50 -17.14
N ASP A 893 32.50 -16.74 -16.20
CA ASP A 893 31.13 -16.19 -16.22
C ASP A 893 31.04 -14.69 -16.52
N GLU A 894 29.87 -14.25 -17.00
CA GLU A 894 29.50 -12.84 -17.20
C GLU A 894 28.06 -12.60 -16.67
N VAL A 895 27.91 -11.79 -15.62
CA VAL A 895 26.62 -11.43 -14.98
C VAL A 895 26.38 -9.91 -15.00
N THR A 896 25.17 -9.46 -14.71
CA THR A 896 24.83 -8.03 -14.63
C THR A 896 23.74 -7.81 -13.58
N THR A 897 23.94 -6.87 -12.66
CA THR A 897 23.01 -6.47 -11.59
C THR A 897 22.82 -4.94 -11.60
N PRO A 898 21.72 -4.37 -11.08
CA PRO A 898 21.66 -2.95 -10.77
C PRO A 898 22.65 -2.53 -9.68
N HIS A 899 22.96 -1.23 -9.57
CA HIS A 899 23.64 -0.71 -8.37
C HIS A 899 22.79 -0.94 -7.11
N ASN A 900 23.45 -1.06 -5.95
CA ASN A 900 22.80 -1.30 -4.65
C ASN A 900 21.83 -2.51 -4.65
N THR A 901 22.02 -3.47 -5.55
CA THR A 901 21.18 -4.68 -5.64
C THR A 901 22.08 -5.91 -5.59
N SER A 902 21.95 -6.69 -4.51
CA SER A 902 22.60 -8.00 -4.38
C SER A 902 22.12 -8.96 -5.47
N ILE A 903 22.96 -9.93 -5.83
CA ILE A 903 22.62 -10.91 -6.87
C ILE A 903 23.18 -12.30 -6.56
N ASP A 904 22.30 -13.28 -6.65
CA ASP A 904 22.63 -14.71 -6.66
C ASP A 904 23.30 -15.09 -7.99
N ILE A 905 24.50 -15.65 -7.90
CA ILE A 905 25.28 -16.11 -9.04
C ILE A 905 25.49 -17.62 -8.92
N ASP A 906 24.62 -18.38 -9.60
CA ASP A 906 24.84 -19.79 -9.94
C ASP A 906 26.01 -19.89 -10.93
N VAL A 907 27.23 -19.95 -10.39
CA VAL A 907 28.49 -20.11 -11.15
C VAL A 907 28.68 -21.55 -11.65
N LEU A 908 27.97 -22.53 -11.08
CA LEU A 908 28.15 -23.95 -11.39
C LEU A 908 27.29 -24.40 -12.59
N ALA A 909 26.25 -23.65 -12.97
CA ALA A 909 25.36 -23.92 -14.11
C ALA A 909 26.07 -24.13 -15.46
N ASN A 910 27.23 -23.52 -15.66
CA ASN A 910 27.97 -23.58 -16.92
C ASN A 910 29.02 -24.72 -16.95
N ASP A 911 29.34 -25.28 -15.77
CA ASP A 911 30.50 -26.10 -15.50
C ASP A 911 30.27 -27.59 -15.78
N THR A 912 31.36 -28.37 -15.81
CA THR A 912 31.24 -29.83 -15.89
C THR A 912 32.27 -30.56 -15.02
N GLY A 913 31.78 -31.52 -14.23
CA GLY A 913 32.64 -32.40 -13.42
C GLY A 913 32.83 -31.95 -11.98
N ILE A 914 31.96 -31.08 -11.49
CA ILE A 914 31.81 -30.74 -10.06
C ILE A 914 31.57 -32.04 -9.25
N PRO A 915 32.27 -32.24 -8.11
CA PRO A 915 31.98 -33.30 -7.15
C PRO A 915 30.82 -32.92 -6.22
N VAL A 916 30.31 -33.86 -5.44
CA VAL A 916 29.44 -33.56 -4.28
C VAL A 916 30.33 -33.20 -3.08
N ASP A 917 31.26 -34.10 -2.74
CA ASP A 917 32.23 -34.01 -1.65
C ASP A 917 33.44 -33.11 -1.97
N GLY A 918 33.18 -31.84 -2.32
CA GLY A 918 34.20 -30.89 -2.81
C GLY A 918 34.79 -29.95 -1.76
N GLU A 919 35.67 -29.05 -2.24
CA GLU A 919 36.06 -27.81 -1.56
C GLU A 919 35.76 -26.66 -2.56
N PHE A 920 34.74 -25.85 -2.26
CA PHE A 920 34.38 -24.64 -3.01
C PHE A 920 34.98 -23.41 -2.31
N THR A 921 35.54 -22.48 -3.08
CA THR A 921 36.18 -21.26 -2.54
C THR A 921 36.08 -20.09 -3.50
N VAL A 922 35.84 -18.90 -2.95
CA VAL A 922 35.72 -17.63 -3.70
C VAL A 922 36.77 -16.63 -3.20
N THR A 923 37.05 -15.58 -3.99
CA THR A 923 37.92 -14.45 -3.59
C THR A 923 37.14 -13.14 -3.54
N ASP A 924 37.35 -12.35 -2.49
CA ASP A 924 36.84 -11.00 -2.33
C ASP A 924 37.09 -10.14 -3.61
N PRO A 925 36.03 -9.52 -4.19
CA PRO A 925 36.15 -8.60 -5.32
C PRO A 925 36.71 -7.24 -4.89
N ALA A 926 36.66 -6.21 -5.75
CA ALA A 926 37.35 -4.94 -5.51
C ALA A 926 36.44 -3.76 -5.09
N ASN A 927 35.13 -3.90 -5.28
CA ASN A 927 34.06 -2.92 -5.06
C ASN A 927 32.73 -3.68 -4.82
N GLY A 928 32.78 -4.70 -3.95
CA GLY A 928 31.63 -5.38 -3.37
C GLY A 928 32.09 -6.41 -2.33
N ILE A 929 31.13 -6.99 -1.62
CA ILE A 929 31.33 -8.15 -0.75
C ILE A 929 30.88 -9.43 -1.48
N VAL A 930 31.19 -10.60 -0.91
CA VAL A 930 30.81 -11.89 -1.50
C VAL A 930 30.66 -12.95 -0.43
N GLU A 931 29.57 -13.70 -0.55
CA GLU A 931 29.22 -14.79 0.36
C GLU A 931 28.87 -16.06 -0.42
N ILE A 932 28.78 -17.18 0.29
CA ILE A 932 28.48 -18.49 -0.28
C ILE A 932 27.22 -18.99 0.42
N ASN A 933 26.09 -18.91 -0.28
CA ASN A 933 24.86 -19.56 0.16
C ASN A 933 24.96 -21.04 -0.20
N ASN A 934 25.03 -21.90 0.82
CA ASN A 934 25.21 -23.34 0.69
C ASN A 934 23.89 -24.14 0.67
N GLY A 935 22.73 -23.47 0.56
CA GLY A 935 21.42 -24.12 0.51
C GLY A 935 21.00 -24.87 1.78
N GLY A 936 21.74 -24.76 2.88
CA GLY A 936 21.59 -25.60 4.07
C GLY A 936 22.32 -26.94 3.98
N THR A 937 23.19 -27.15 2.98
CA THR A 937 23.91 -28.40 2.72
C THR A 937 25.44 -28.24 2.70
N PRO A 938 26.11 -27.99 3.85
CA PRO A 938 27.56 -27.72 3.92
C PRO A 938 28.51 -28.80 3.37
N ASP A 939 28.03 -30.02 3.10
CA ASP A 939 28.79 -31.17 2.57
C ASP A 939 28.45 -31.50 1.09
N ASP A 940 27.52 -30.78 0.44
CA ASP A 940 27.22 -30.89 -1.00
C ASP A 940 27.45 -29.56 -1.71
N ILE A 941 28.52 -29.45 -2.50
CA ILE A 941 28.85 -28.22 -3.23
C ILE A 941 28.17 -28.12 -4.61
N THR A 942 27.10 -28.89 -4.88
CA THR A 942 26.43 -28.89 -6.20
C THR A 942 25.27 -27.91 -6.33
N ASP A 943 24.83 -27.30 -5.24
CA ASP A 943 23.88 -26.19 -5.16
C ASP A 943 24.42 -24.91 -4.49
N ASP A 944 25.72 -24.86 -4.15
CA ASP A 944 26.46 -23.65 -3.74
C ASP A 944 26.21 -22.46 -4.72
N ILE A 945 25.71 -21.34 -4.19
CA ILE A 945 25.48 -20.07 -4.91
C ILE A 945 26.39 -18.99 -4.35
N VAL A 946 26.96 -18.19 -5.26
CA VAL A 946 27.78 -17.01 -4.90
C VAL A 946 26.87 -15.79 -4.82
N VAL A 947 26.62 -15.28 -3.61
CA VAL A 947 25.90 -14.01 -3.40
C VAL A 947 26.89 -12.87 -3.56
N TYR A 948 26.57 -11.88 -4.40
CA TYR A 948 27.40 -10.67 -4.57
C TYR A 948 26.57 -9.40 -4.32
N THR A 949 26.91 -8.68 -3.25
CA THR A 949 26.43 -7.32 -2.99
C THR A 949 27.47 -6.33 -3.50
N PRO A 950 27.15 -5.47 -4.50
CA PRO A 950 28.06 -4.39 -4.91
C PRO A 950 28.26 -3.40 -3.76
N ASN A 951 29.43 -2.76 -3.69
CA ASN A 951 29.61 -1.64 -2.77
C ASN A 951 28.55 -0.58 -3.06
N GLU A 952 28.04 0.03 -1.99
CA GLU A 952 27.15 1.18 -2.01
C GLU A 952 27.63 2.25 -3.04
N ASN A 953 26.68 2.71 -3.86
CA ASN A 953 26.86 3.61 -5.02
C ASN A 953 27.84 3.14 -6.14
N PHE A 954 28.36 1.90 -6.11
CA PHE A 954 29.31 1.42 -7.11
C PHE A 954 28.68 1.21 -8.50
N ASN A 955 29.12 2.02 -9.47
CA ASN A 955 28.75 1.90 -10.87
C ASN A 955 29.97 1.53 -11.75
N GLY A 956 29.97 0.34 -12.35
CA GLY A 956 31.12 -0.10 -13.13
C GLY A 956 31.19 -1.60 -13.43
N THR A 957 32.42 -2.14 -13.49
CA THR A 957 32.67 -3.57 -13.67
C THR A 957 33.58 -4.07 -12.58
N ASP A 958 33.20 -5.16 -11.93
CA ASP A 958 34.01 -5.89 -10.96
C ASP A 958 34.29 -7.33 -11.40
N SER A 959 35.10 -8.07 -10.64
CA SER A 959 35.41 -9.47 -10.90
C SER A 959 35.98 -10.19 -9.69
N LEU A 960 35.52 -11.42 -9.47
CA LEU A 960 36.04 -12.39 -8.49
C LEU A 960 36.53 -13.66 -9.19
N GLU A 961 37.44 -14.41 -8.56
CA GLU A 961 37.86 -15.75 -8.99
C GLU A 961 37.24 -16.80 -8.04
N TYR A 962 36.61 -17.85 -8.58
CA TYR A 962 36.14 -19.01 -7.81
C TYR A 962 36.92 -20.26 -8.18
N THR A 963 37.11 -21.18 -7.23
CA THR A 963 37.87 -22.42 -7.38
C THR A 963 37.14 -23.58 -6.74
N VAL A 964 36.89 -24.61 -7.55
CA VAL A 964 36.39 -25.92 -7.12
C VAL A 964 37.57 -26.87 -7.00
N CYS A 965 37.58 -27.72 -5.98
CA CYS A 965 38.51 -28.85 -5.82
C CYS A 965 37.73 -30.16 -5.56
N ASP A 966 38.21 -31.28 -6.11
CA ASP A 966 37.78 -32.63 -5.68
C ASP A 966 38.48 -33.08 -4.38
N SER A 967 37.87 -34.04 -3.67
CA SER A 967 38.41 -34.63 -2.42
C SER A 967 39.78 -35.34 -2.58
N GLU A 968 40.29 -35.46 -3.82
CA GLU A 968 41.62 -35.96 -4.15
C GLU A 968 42.65 -34.83 -4.41
N GLY A 969 42.21 -33.56 -4.39
CA GLY A 969 43.02 -32.35 -4.51
C GLY A 969 43.34 -31.93 -5.95
N ASN A 970 42.48 -32.26 -6.91
CA ASN A 970 42.51 -31.68 -8.25
C ASN A 970 41.52 -30.51 -8.31
N CYS A 971 42.01 -29.32 -8.65
CA CYS A 971 41.21 -28.10 -8.68
C CYS A 971 41.29 -27.42 -10.05
N ASP A 972 40.26 -26.66 -10.40
CA ASP A 972 40.23 -25.73 -11.54
C ASP A 972 39.54 -24.41 -11.13
N THR A 973 39.82 -23.32 -11.85
CA THR A 973 39.52 -21.94 -11.40
C THR A 973 39.02 -21.10 -12.56
N ALA A 974 37.93 -20.35 -12.36
CA ALA A 974 37.35 -19.41 -13.32
C ALA A 974 37.23 -17.99 -12.73
N THR A 975 36.90 -17.02 -13.59
CA THR A 975 36.61 -15.64 -13.20
C THR A 975 35.14 -15.30 -13.51
N VAL A 976 34.39 -14.81 -12.51
CA VAL A 976 33.11 -14.15 -12.75
C VAL A 976 33.38 -12.69 -13.08
N SER A 977 32.81 -12.20 -14.19
CA SER A 977 32.85 -10.78 -14.57
C SER A 977 31.49 -10.15 -14.29
N ILE A 978 31.45 -9.21 -13.35
CA ILE A 978 30.22 -8.55 -12.91
C ILE A 978 30.15 -7.16 -13.56
N LEU A 979 28.98 -6.80 -14.07
CA LEU A 979 28.67 -5.46 -14.59
C LEU A 979 27.55 -4.87 -13.72
N VAL A 980 27.79 -3.70 -13.16
CA VAL A 980 26.82 -2.97 -12.34
C VAL A 980 26.34 -1.75 -13.14
N GLU A 981 25.04 -1.69 -13.45
CA GLU A 981 24.41 -0.62 -14.24
C GLU A 981 23.29 0.07 -13.45
N GLU A 982 22.86 1.28 -13.87
CA GLU A 982 21.70 1.98 -13.30
C GLU A 982 20.39 1.19 -13.59
N SER A 983 19.48 1.08 -12.62
CA SER A 983 18.24 0.30 -12.75
C SER A 983 17.22 0.93 -13.72
N ILE A 984 16.40 0.12 -14.39
CA ILE A 984 15.25 0.56 -15.21
C ILE A 984 14.13 -0.50 -15.28
N ALA A 985 13.20 -0.46 -14.32
CA ALA A 985 11.99 -1.29 -14.29
C ALA A 985 11.08 -1.08 -15.52
N GLN A 986 10.29 -2.10 -15.91
CA GLN A 986 9.47 -2.08 -17.13
C GLN A 986 7.96 -1.95 -16.85
N LYS A 987 7.49 -0.70 -16.77
CA LYS A 987 6.09 -0.29 -16.51
C LYS A 987 5.04 -1.02 -17.36
N VAL A 988 3.92 -1.35 -16.71
CA VAL A 988 2.69 -1.94 -17.30
C VAL A 988 2.04 -0.94 -18.27
N GLU A 989 1.41 -1.42 -19.36
CA GLU A 989 0.74 -0.56 -20.36
C GLU A 989 -0.68 -1.01 -20.71
N VAL A 990 -1.71 -0.22 -20.39
CA VAL A 990 -3.08 -0.37 -20.91
C VAL A 990 -3.23 0.21 -22.34
N ASN A 991 -4.00 -0.44 -23.23
CA ASN A 991 -4.18 0.03 -24.62
C ASN A 991 -5.51 0.78 -24.83
N GLN A 992 -5.44 2.11 -25.00
CA GLN A 992 -6.59 3.04 -25.05
C GLN A 992 -7.53 2.97 -26.27
N LEU A 993 -7.65 1.81 -26.94
CA LEU A 993 -8.57 1.62 -28.07
C LEU A 993 -9.15 0.21 -28.18
N ILE A 994 -10.47 0.09 -27.98
CA ILE A 994 -11.26 -1.12 -28.23
C ILE A 994 -12.18 -0.92 -29.45
N THR A 995 -12.29 -1.93 -30.31
CA THR A 995 -13.21 -1.95 -31.46
C THR A 995 -14.05 -3.24 -31.56
N PRO A 996 -15.05 -3.49 -30.68
CA PRO A 996 -15.77 -4.77 -30.60
C PRO A 996 -16.66 -5.06 -31.82
N ASN A 997 -16.09 -5.73 -32.83
CA ASN A 997 -16.70 -5.95 -34.15
C ASN A 997 -16.63 -7.40 -34.65
N ALA A 998 -15.86 -8.25 -33.97
CA ALA A 998 -15.58 -9.66 -34.23
C ALA A 998 -14.80 -9.95 -35.53
N ASP A 999 -13.79 -9.13 -35.86
CA ASP A 999 -12.81 -9.42 -36.92
C ASP A 999 -11.47 -10.00 -36.41
N GLY A 1000 -11.28 -10.06 -35.09
CA GLY A 1000 -10.10 -10.61 -34.42
C GLY A 1000 -9.01 -9.58 -34.10
N ARG A 1001 -9.37 -8.29 -33.93
CA ARG A 1001 -8.46 -7.18 -33.63
C ARG A 1001 -9.13 -6.19 -32.68
N ASN A 1002 -8.48 -5.90 -31.56
CA ASN A 1002 -8.98 -4.99 -30.53
C ASN A 1002 -10.44 -5.30 -30.13
N ASP A 1003 -10.87 -6.56 -30.20
CA ASP A 1003 -12.24 -6.97 -29.88
C ASP A 1003 -12.50 -6.98 -28.35
N PHE A 1004 -11.43 -6.86 -27.56
CA PHE A 1004 -11.40 -6.66 -26.12
C PHE A 1004 -10.19 -5.77 -25.76
N LEU A 1005 -10.17 -5.19 -24.55
CA LEU A 1005 -9.04 -4.41 -24.05
C LEU A 1005 -7.80 -5.28 -23.84
N PHE A 1006 -6.66 -4.90 -24.40
CA PHE A 1006 -5.39 -5.58 -24.17
C PHE A 1006 -4.49 -4.73 -23.26
N ILE A 1007 -3.91 -5.35 -22.24
CA ILE A 1007 -2.96 -4.74 -21.29
C ILE A 1007 -1.62 -5.49 -21.45
N ARG A 1008 -0.46 -4.83 -21.36
CA ARG A 1008 0.86 -5.48 -21.36
C ARG A 1008 1.41 -5.57 -19.94
N GLY A 1009 2.13 -6.63 -19.61
CA GLY A 1009 2.69 -6.84 -18.26
C GLY A 1009 1.73 -7.57 -17.32
N THR A 1010 0.56 -8.01 -17.78
CA THR A 1010 -0.40 -8.83 -17.00
C THR A 1010 0.12 -10.21 -16.59
N GLU A 1011 1.28 -10.59 -17.11
CA GLU A 1011 2.08 -11.75 -16.72
C GLU A 1011 2.91 -11.50 -15.45
N ASN A 1012 3.18 -10.24 -15.10
CA ASN A 1012 3.98 -9.79 -13.95
C ASN A 1012 3.07 -9.20 -12.84
N ILE A 1013 1.84 -9.70 -12.72
CA ILE A 1013 0.80 -9.15 -11.84
C ILE A 1013 0.18 -10.28 -11.01
N ARG A 1014 0.36 -10.24 -9.68
CA ARG A 1014 -0.16 -11.23 -8.72
C ARG A 1014 -1.67 -11.14 -8.58
N GLN A 1015 -2.20 -9.92 -8.49
CA GLN A 1015 -3.65 -9.62 -8.46
C GLN A 1015 -3.96 -8.27 -9.10
N SER A 1016 -5.20 -8.06 -9.56
CA SER A 1016 -5.61 -6.78 -10.14
C SER A 1016 -7.11 -6.54 -10.06
N THR A 1017 -7.55 -5.27 -10.19
CA THR A 1017 -8.96 -4.90 -10.30
C THR A 1017 -9.17 -3.87 -11.40
N LEU A 1018 -9.86 -4.27 -12.48
CA LEU A 1018 -10.22 -3.36 -13.58
C LEU A 1018 -11.65 -2.82 -13.41
N LYS A 1019 -11.77 -1.54 -13.08
CA LYS A 1019 -13.02 -0.78 -13.09
C LYS A 1019 -13.05 0.09 -14.34
N ILE A 1020 -14.20 0.17 -15.02
CA ILE A 1020 -14.38 1.05 -16.19
C ILE A 1020 -15.66 1.85 -16.03
N PHE A 1021 -15.54 3.15 -16.17
CA PHE A 1021 -16.54 4.18 -15.94
C PHE A 1021 -16.95 4.81 -17.27
N ASN A 1022 -18.22 5.21 -17.36
CA ASN A 1022 -18.62 6.15 -18.41
C ASN A 1022 -18.37 7.58 -17.94
N ARG A 1023 -18.49 8.55 -18.86
CA ARG A 1023 -18.37 10.02 -18.66
C ARG A 1023 -19.21 10.70 -17.54
N TRP A 1024 -19.86 9.93 -16.68
CA TRP A 1024 -20.73 10.38 -15.60
C TRP A 1024 -20.33 9.70 -14.27
N GLY A 1025 -19.06 9.31 -14.12
CA GLY A 1025 -18.53 8.55 -12.97
C GLY A 1025 -19.15 7.15 -12.74
N VAL A 1026 -20.11 6.69 -13.56
CA VAL A 1026 -20.82 5.43 -13.24
C VAL A 1026 -20.09 4.22 -13.82
N ALA A 1027 -19.61 3.35 -12.93
CA ALA A 1027 -19.06 2.04 -13.25
C ALA A 1027 -19.99 1.24 -14.19
N VAL A 1028 -19.51 0.99 -15.40
CA VAL A 1028 -20.17 0.16 -16.43
C VAL A 1028 -19.60 -1.25 -16.47
N TYR A 1029 -18.35 -1.42 -16.12
CA TYR A 1029 -17.68 -2.71 -15.95
C TYR A 1029 -16.81 -2.68 -14.69
N GLU A 1030 -16.66 -3.85 -14.08
CA GLU A 1030 -15.91 -4.10 -12.86
C GLU A 1030 -15.51 -5.59 -12.88
N GLY A 1031 -14.29 -5.90 -12.47
CA GLY A 1031 -13.85 -7.27 -12.26
C GLY A 1031 -12.38 -7.42 -11.90
N GLU A 1032 -12.15 -8.21 -10.85
CA GLU A 1032 -10.81 -8.65 -10.42
C GLU A 1032 -10.11 -9.53 -11.47
N ASN A 1033 -8.79 -9.64 -11.36
CA ASN A 1033 -7.85 -10.58 -11.99
C ASN A 1033 -7.93 -10.61 -13.53
N TYR A 1034 -7.47 -9.52 -14.14
CA TYR A 1034 -7.43 -9.32 -15.59
C TYR A 1034 -6.24 -10.05 -16.23
N ASN A 1035 -6.46 -10.85 -17.28
CA ASN A 1035 -5.42 -11.74 -17.80
C ASN A 1035 -5.35 -11.92 -19.33
N ASN A 1036 -5.96 -11.02 -20.10
CA ASN A 1036 -5.95 -11.00 -21.58
C ASN A 1036 -6.45 -12.27 -22.32
N GLN A 1037 -6.76 -13.37 -21.62
CA GLN A 1037 -7.06 -14.68 -22.19
C GLN A 1037 -8.48 -15.15 -21.88
N ASN A 1038 -8.82 -15.19 -20.59
CA ASN A 1038 -10.02 -15.86 -20.08
C ASN A 1038 -10.96 -14.88 -19.36
N ASN A 1039 -10.40 -13.87 -18.70
CA ASN A 1039 -11.13 -12.78 -18.05
C ASN A 1039 -10.69 -11.47 -18.71
N VAL A 1040 -11.58 -10.92 -19.55
CA VAL A 1040 -11.30 -9.76 -20.42
C VAL A 1040 -12.54 -8.88 -20.59
N PHE A 1041 -12.32 -7.61 -20.89
CA PHE A 1041 -13.37 -6.64 -21.20
C PHE A 1041 -13.62 -6.55 -22.71
N ASP A 1042 -14.68 -7.19 -23.21
CA ASP A 1042 -15.07 -7.15 -24.64
C ASP A 1042 -15.96 -5.94 -25.01
N GLY A 1043 -16.01 -4.91 -24.16
CA GLY A 1043 -16.86 -3.73 -24.37
C GLY A 1043 -18.34 -3.93 -24.01
N ARG A 1044 -18.66 -4.87 -23.11
CA ARG A 1044 -20.00 -5.09 -22.54
C ARG A 1044 -20.10 -4.66 -21.07
N SER A 1045 -21.26 -4.15 -20.68
CA SER A 1045 -21.52 -3.75 -19.30
C SER A 1045 -21.78 -4.96 -18.39
N ARG A 1046 -21.12 -4.99 -17.22
CA ARG A 1046 -21.47 -5.88 -16.09
C ARG A 1046 -22.53 -5.27 -15.16
N GLY A 1047 -22.73 -3.94 -15.22
CA GLY A 1047 -24.04 -3.30 -15.04
C GLY A 1047 -24.42 -2.79 -13.64
N ARG A 1048 -23.85 -1.65 -13.22
CA ARG A 1048 -24.44 -0.75 -12.19
C ARG A 1048 -25.24 0.44 -12.76
N SER A 1049 -25.24 0.67 -14.08
CA SER A 1049 -25.90 1.83 -14.73
C SER A 1049 -27.16 1.47 -15.55
N THR A 1050 -27.65 2.39 -16.40
CA THR A 1050 -28.99 2.29 -17.06
C THR A 1050 -29.09 1.34 -18.26
N LEU A 1051 -27.99 0.67 -18.62
CA LEU A 1051 -27.97 -0.41 -19.62
C LEU A 1051 -28.29 -1.77 -18.98
N SER A 1052 -28.61 -2.79 -19.78
CA SER A 1052 -28.73 -4.16 -19.23
C SER A 1052 -27.34 -4.77 -19.06
N VAL A 1053 -27.15 -5.62 -18.05
CA VAL A 1053 -26.02 -6.56 -18.00
C VAL A 1053 -25.95 -7.33 -19.33
N GLU A 1054 -24.74 -7.49 -19.88
CA GLU A 1054 -24.43 -8.05 -21.22
C GLU A 1054 -24.82 -7.17 -22.43
N ASP A 1055 -25.38 -5.96 -22.27
CA ASP A 1055 -25.47 -5.01 -23.39
C ASP A 1055 -24.07 -4.41 -23.68
N TYR A 1056 -23.68 -4.41 -24.95
CA TYR A 1056 -22.49 -3.72 -25.45
C TYR A 1056 -22.63 -2.20 -25.27
N LEU A 1057 -21.55 -1.57 -24.83
CA LEU A 1057 -21.48 -0.13 -24.64
C LEU A 1057 -21.61 0.63 -25.98
N PRO A 1058 -22.17 1.87 -25.95
CA PRO A 1058 -22.07 2.82 -27.06
C PRO A 1058 -20.62 3.15 -27.43
N SER A 1059 -20.39 3.60 -28.67
CA SER A 1059 -19.09 4.17 -29.04
C SER A 1059 -18.88 5.53 -28.35
N GLY A 1060 -17.70 5.75 -27.76
CA GLY A 1060 -17.39 6.95 -26.96
C GLY A 1060 -16.08 6.79 -26.18
N VAL A 1061 -15.66 7.86 -25.50
CA VAL A 1061 -14.63 7.82 -24.46
C VAL A 1061 -15.24 7.24 -23.18
N TYR A 1062 -14.43 6.47 -22.47
CA TYR A 1062 -14.65 5.89 -21.15
C TYR A 1062 -13.36 6.11 -20.35
N PHE A 1063 -13.44 6.08 -19.02
CA PHE A 1063 -12.28 6.11 -18.14
C PHE A 1063 -12.11 4.73 -17.51
N TYR A 1064 -10.90 4.28 -17.25
CA TYR A 1064 -10.65 3.06 -16.46
C TYR A 1064 -9.76 3.39 -15.26
N ILE A 1065 -9.87 2.56 -14.23
CA ILE A 1065 -8.89 2.45 -13.16
C ILE A 1065 -8.51 0.98 -13.10
N PHE A 1066 -7.21 0.70 -13.13
CA PHE A 1066 -6.60 -0.62 -13.10
C PHE A 1066 -5.58 -0.67 -11.97
N ASN A 1067 -6.07 -0.92 -10.75
CA ASN A 1067 -5.21 -1.27 -9.62
C ASN A 1067 -4.58 -2.65 -9.90
N TYR A 1068 -3.28 -2.80 -9.67
CA TYR A 1068 -2.57 -4.08 -9.76
C TYR A 1068 -1.43 -4.16 -8.76
N THR A 1069 -1.25 -5.35 -8.17
CA THR A 1069 -0.04 -5.70 -7.43
C THR A 1069 0.95 -6.34 -8.41
N THR A 1070 2.25 -6.08 -8.32
CA THR A 1070 3.30 -6.79 -9.10
C THR A 1070 3.41 -8.26 -8.66
N LEU A 1071 4.47 -8.99 -9.03
CA LEU A 1071 4.71 -10.30 -8.41
C LEU A 1071 5.33 -10.13 -7.01
N ASP A 1072 6.04 -9.02 -6.86
CA ASP A 1072 7.13 -8.79 -5.93
C ASP A 1072 6.61 -8.13 -4.64
N GLY A 1073 5.56 -7.30 -4.73
CA GLY A 1073 4.77 -6.86 -3.56
C GLY A 1073 4.04 -5.54 -3.80
N GLU A 1074 4.70 -4.64 -4.52
CA GLU A 1074 4.30 -3.26 -4.84
C GLU A 1074 2.86 -3.16 -5.41
N ASN A 1075 2.13 -2.11 -5.03
CA ASN A 1075 0.77 -1.84 -5.49
C ASN A 1075 0.69 -0.57 -6.35
N PHE A 1076 0.26 -0.71 -7.59
CA PHE A 1076 0.17 0.40 -8.56
C PHE A 1076 -1.25 0.65 -9.04
N VAL A 1077 -1.53 1.90 -9.43
CA VAL A 1077 -2.82 2.32 -10.01
C VAL A 1077 -2.61 2.96 -11.40
N ASP A 1078 -2.90 2.21 -12.46
CA ASP A 1078 -2.94 2.76 -13.83
C ASP A 1078 -4.37 3.27 -14.13
N SER A 1079 -4.52 4.55 -14.53
CA SER A 1079 -5.81 5.11 -14.95
C SER A 1079 -5.67 6.08 -16.13
N GLU A 1080 -6.55 5.98 -17.14
CA GLU A 1080 -6.53 6.86 -18.32
C GLU A 1080 -7.84 6.78 -19.15
N TYR A 1081 -7.91 7.53 -20.25
CA TYR A 1081 -9.06 7.64 -21.14
C TYR A 1081 -9.08 6.62 -22.29
N ILE A 1082 -9.83 5.54 -22.12
CA ILE A 1082 -10.01 4.49 -23.13
C ILE A 1082 -11.15 4.75 -24.13
N TYR A 1083 -10.84 4.74 -25.43
CA TYR A 1083 -11.84 4.93 -26.49
C TYR A 1083 -12.46 3.59 -26.98
N ILE A 1084 -13.79 3.51 -27.01
CA ILE A 1084 -14.54 2.37 -27.57
C ILE A 1084 -15.17 2.78 -28.91
N SER A 1085 -14.85 2.07 -30.00
CA SER A 1085 -15.32 2.40 -31.36
C SER A 1085 -15.91 1.22 -32.13
N ARG A 1086 -17.24 1.23 -32.30
CA ARG A 1086 -18.04 0.12 -32.82
C ARG A 1086 -18.63 0.31 -34.23
#